data_AF-A0A7E4W5G8-F1
#
_entry.id   AF-A0A7E4W5G8-F1
#
_cell.length_a   1.000
_cell.length_b   1.000
_cell.length_c   1.000
_cell.angle_alpha   90.00
_cell.angle_beta   90.00
_cell.angle_gamma   90.00
#
_symmetry.space_group_name_H-M   'P 1'
#
loop_
_entity.id
_entity.type
_entity.pdbx_description
1 polymer ?
#
loop_
_entity_poly.entity_id
_entity_poly.type
_entity_poly.pdbx_seq_one_letter_code
_entity_poly.pdbx_strand_id
1 'polypeptide(L)'
;MYVLNKPVSLPTGTRDVHETALGGRHAKTPRCVGRSVTPEKVIMYKNKDKVVGNDASAASNHGATPRKRGPEKARDIVVNTRTLYVVLPTLEQFSVEREVFRNLVLPELQAYCCDRDIDLETSTFFSSTLDYNQLSFLLSEIQRGGVYVLVFVGDKYGNSVLPLRIKTEDFTAIQSAALEITKDVTILKQAYTLDKSKDPNEYILTAPPMGPESLDKLRDIFAKGVPRAKEDGTINLPEDQENIYYRSFIDVVCSSLMKSMPSNSIFVCRKFQGFTPADANDKYIDPAGKNADTIAALKNDISSKVPEINRAFFYCNLNNADPVTWFNNNNEADKYKIDFATKISESLKSVLNLPVNMNSTASSYSSAPLEIALREHATHDRYYHDVAPRAWLPRPLLDKKLDSVIEQGLTKSVFVQFYGPPGTGKTALVCRLLELLQQKQCHAIARFGHLTDCSLFTNELLRNALLKFFEMSRIPHAHSLGSYHLFEILADFKGLMEKIDQPIFLIIDDVHLLKFGKTLGTMEKPLRKLFSKMSLIFTSHRLDQRLDCFTAPEMVEMPLLNRDQIVEVLKINNVASGRLPSDQITRVRNKLKKGDSDIILAEMLCDEIADGDSELTDSIEAHVSRIESKVGAEPVRIVCQLLCSLPYGLTSLEVSDAYRLVQRNSGMSFDPTDVMTPKPEMVLRYLGCLLINVYTDKRKVWAFRHTSVAHYIKQRYLTSPGEVKLTNENMAEIISSVPSPEDEHDPVTTNLVFPQPINKENGTVNMRRIRFQWYYTLHTGKLDVLKDTTLCNFDYLEACFRGCGLAHLLSIFEECSQQILDHDILVLFEQVLLPAIPTLIRDKEELVCELLNRLRFTSSKNSDRLNTMIEQLMTFADTYNRGPLLLPLSCWISPPKMKQVS
;
A
#
# COMPACT_ATOMS: atom_id res chain seq x y z
N MET A 1 11.98 3.10 -17.55
CA MET A 1 12.98 3.29 -18.62
C MET A 1 12.23 3.47 -19.94
N TYR A 2 12.10 4.70 -20.42
CA TYR A 2 11.67 4.97 -21.80
C TYR A 2 12.93 5.08 -22.65
N VAL A 3 13.06 4.19 -23.64
CA VAL A 3 14.10 4.27 -24.67
C VAL A 3 13.64 5.34 -25.66
N LEU A 4 14.19 6.54 -25.56
CA LEU A 4 14.02 7.57 -26.58
C LEU A 4 14.99 7.27 -27.74
N ASN A 5 14.44 6.75 -28.84
CA ASN A 5 15.12 6.65 -30.12
C ASN A 5 15.46 8.06 -30.63
N LYS A 6 16.77 8.37 -30.76
CA LYS A 6 17.24 9.53 -31.52
C LYS A 6 17.36 9.17 -33.00
N PRO A 7 16.93 10.03 -33.95
CA PRO A 7 17.27 9.89 -35.35
C PRO A 7 18.72 10.34 -35.60
N VAL A 8 19.37 9.62 -36.50
CA VAL A 8 20.75 9.80 -36.97
C VAL A 8 20.82 10.97 -37.96
N SER A 9 21.72 11.92 -37.72
CA SER A 9 22.18 12.87 -38.74
C SER A 9 23.71 12.90 -38.78
N LEU A 10 24.28 12.55 -39.94
CA LEU A 10 25.71 12.49 -40.25
C LEU A 10 26.33 13.90 -40.42
N PRO A 11 27.67 14.02 -40.31
CA PRO A 11 28.36 15.30 -40.16
C PRO A 11 28.91 15.87 -41.47
N THR A 12 28.90 17.19 -41.57
CA THR A 12 29.81 18.03 -42.37
C THR A 12 30.37 19.05 -41.36
N GLY A 13 31.65 19.39 -41.23
CA GLY A 13 32.80 19.38 -42.11
C GLY A 13 33.48 20.76 -41.92
N THR A 14 34.82 20.78 -41.83
CA THR A 14 35.75 21.95 -41.86
C THR A 14 35.79 22.88 -40.62
N ARG A 15 36.88 22.99 -39.86
CA ARG A 15 38.28 23.48 -40.05
C ARG A 15 38.45 24.94 -39.59
N ASP A 16 39.55 25.16 -38.87
CA ASP A 16 40.34 26.40 -38.60
C ASP A 16 40.49 26.66 -37.09
N VAL A 17 41.64 26.38 -36.45
CA VAL A 17 42.98 27.01 -36.51
C VAL A 17 42.96 28.49 -36.08
N HIS A 18 43.36 28.76 -34.83
CA HIS A 18 44.44 29.67 -34.40
C HIS A 18 44.43 29.70 -32.85
N GLU A 19 45.48 29.27 -32.14
CA GLU A 19 46.81 29.87 -31.91
C GLU A 19 46.84 30.99 -30.85
N THR A 20 47.80 30.83 -29.94
CA THR A 20 48.43 31.83 -29.05
C THR A 20 47.63 32.41 -27.87
N ALA A 21 48.23 32.83 -26.76
CA ALA A 21 49.48 32.56 -26.05
C ALA A 21 49.49 33.48 -24.80
N LEU A 22 50.22 33.05 -23.76
CA LEU A 22 50.97 33.89 -22.82
C LEU A 22 50.24 34.78 -21.79
N GLY A 23 50.58 34.55 -20.52
CA GLY A 23 51.43 35.54 -19.82
C GLY A 23 51.07 35.97 -18.39
N GLY A 24 51.98 35.66 -17.46
CA GLY A 24 52.40 36.53 -16.33
C GLY A 24 51.54 36.48 -15.04
N ARG A 25 51.95 35.80 -13.95
CA ARG A 25 52.99 36.10 -12.92
C ARG A 25 52.70 37.25 -11.94
N HIS A 26 52.79 36.88 -10.65
CA HIS A 26 53.27 37.64 -9.48
C HIS A 26 52.36 38.75 -8.90
N ALA A 27 52.31 39.04 -7.60
CA ALA A 27 52.79 38.42 -6.35
C ALA A 27 52.28 39.28 -5.17
N LYS A 28 52.52 38.79 -3.95
CA LYS A 28 52.71 39.51 -2.67
C LYS A 28 51.48 39.81 -1.79
N THR A 29 51.51 39.11 -0.66
CA THR A 29 51.02 39.51 0.66
C THR A 29 51.68 40.80 1.17
N PRO A 30 51.10 41.40 2.23
CA PRO A 30 51.88 41.51 3.46
C PRO A 30 51.12 41.16 4.75
N ARG A 31 51.92 40.79 5.76
CA ARG A 31 51.59 40.64 7.19
C ARG A 31 51.41 42.00 7.88
N CYS A 32 50.71 42.04 9.02
CA CYS A 32 51.32 42.29 10.36
C CYS A 32 50.30 42.57 11.50
N VAL A 33 50.52 41.89 12.65
CA VAL A 33 50.50 42.38 14.07
C VAL A 33 49.18 42.97 14.61
N GLY A 34 48.61 42.63 15.77
CA GLY A 34 49.00 41.88 16.97
C GLY A 34 48.47 42.60 18.22
N ARG A 35 47.86 41.91 19.21
CA ARG A 35 48.03 42.10 20.68
C ARG A 35 46.95 41.38 21.51
N SER A 36 47.44 40.76 22.58
CA SER A 36 46.76 40.11 23.70
C SER A 36 46.43 41.08 24.85
N VAL A 37 45.32 40.86 25.58
CA VAL A 37 45.19 41.10 27.04
C VAL A 37 44.12 40.13 27.62
N THR A 38 44.41 39.50 28.75
CA THR A 38 43.52 38.80 29.70
C THR A 38 43.84 39.35 31.13
N PRO A 39 43.26 38.87 32.25
CA PRO A 39 41.86 38.74 32.70
C PRO A 39 41.63 39.28 34.15
N GLU A 40 40.39 39.53 34.61
CA GLU A 40 40.04 39.66 36.06
C GLU A 40 38.62 39.09 36.31
N LYS A 41 38.46 37.99 37.06
CA LYS A 41 38.17 37.80 38.52
C LYS A 41 36.77 38.30 38.99
N VAL A 42 35.79 37.40 39.17
CA VAL A 42 35.35 36.66 40.40
C VAL A 42 34.52 37.51 41.38
N ILE A 43 33.31 37.06 41.74
CA ILE A 43 32.82 36.70 43.11
C ILE A 43 31.32 36.32 43.05
N MET A 44 30.99 35.19 43.68
CA MET A 44 29.65 34.65 43.99
C MET A 44 29.01 35.31 45.22
N TYR A 45 27.68 35.20 45.41
CA TYR A 45 27.09 34.70 46.67
C TYR A 45 25.60 34.27 46.55
N LYS A 46 25.35 33.02 47.03
CA LYS A 46 24.22 32.34 47.71
C LYS A 46 22.89 33.12 47.94
N ASN A 47 21.69 32.51 48.01
CA ASN A 47 21.21 31.45 48.94
C ASN A 47 19.76 31.04 48.53
N LYS A 48 19.41 29.74 48.48
CA LYS A 48 18.58 28.96 49.45
C LYS A 48 17.07 29.26 49.51
N ASP A 49 16.24 28.25 49.19
CA ASP A 49 15.48 27.39 50.13
C ASP A 49 14.76 26.26 49.33
N LYS A 50 15.03 24.96 49.55
CA LYS A 50 14.45 23.99 50.53
C LYS A 50 12.96 23.66 50.21
N VAL A 51 12.52 22.41 49.99
CA VAL A 51 12.41 21.26 50.94
C VAL A 51 11.98 19.98 50.14
N VAL A 52 12.77 18.89 50.15
CA VAL A 52 12.58 17.53 50.78
C VAL A 52 11.58 16.60 50.05
N GLY A 53 11.82 15.30 49.80
CA GLY A 53 12.87 14.36 50.23
C GLY A 53 12.88 13.08 49.36
N ASN A 54 14.05 12.43 49.20
CA ASN A 54 14.45 11.14 49.80
C ASN A 54 13.91 9.91 49.03
N ASP A 55 14.68 8.88 48.65
CA ASP A 55 16.01 8.44 49.07
C ASP A 55 16.74 7.69 47.94
N ALA A 56 18.07 7.73 48.02
CA ALA A 56 19.00 7.06 47.13
C ALA A 56 19.59 5.78 47.75
N SER A 57 20.27 5.04 46.88
CA SER A 57 21.38 4.10 47.13
C SER A 57 21.06 2.60 47.21
N ALA A 58 21.61 1.86 46.24
CA ALA A 58 22.72 0.93 46.49
C ALA A 58 23.26 0.38 45.16
N ALA A 59 24.50 0.73 44.85
CA ALA A 59 25.29 0.04 43.84
C ALA A 59 25.91 -1.21 44.49
N SER A 60 25.76 -2.37 43.87
CA SER A 60 26.66 -3.51 44.09
C SER A 60 26.98 -4.20 42.77
N ASN A 61 28.26 -4.12 42.39
CA ASN A 61 28.92 -4.96 41.40
C ASN A 61 28.56 -6.43 41.60
N HIS A 62 28.04 -7.12 40.59
CA HIS A 62 28.26 -8.56 40.36
C HIS A 62 28.35 -8.80 38.86
N GLY A 63 29.41 -9.49 38.44
CA GLY A 63 29.70 -9.80 37.03
C GLY A 63 28.57 -10.59 36.40
N ALA A 64 28.02 -10.07 35.31
CA ALA A 64 27.08 -10.78 34.45
C ALA A 64 27.73 -10.96 33.08
N THR A 65 27.98 -12.22 32.75
CA THR A 65 28.32 -12.68 31.39
C THR A 65 27.31 -12.12 30.38
N PRO A 66 27.74 -11.80 29.14
CA PRO A 66 26.85 -11.24 28.13
C PRO A 66 25.81 -12.29 27.75
N ARG A 67 24.58 -12.11 28.24
CA ARG A 67 23.41 -12.85 27.78
C ARG A 67 23.28 -12.63 26.27
N LYS A 68 23.44 -13.73 25.51
CA LYS A 68 23.01 -13.84 24.11
C LYS A 68 21.58 -13.32 24.02
N ARG A 69 21.37 -12.13 23.46
CA ARG A 69 20.04 -11.71 23.01
C ARG A 69 19.72 -12.63 21.83
N GLY A 70 18.72 -13.50 22.03
CA GLY A 70 18.07 -14.16 20.90
C GLY A 70 17.44 -13.11 19.98
N PRO A 71 17.06 -13.50 18.74
CA PRO A 71 16.43 -12.57 17.82
C PRO A 71 15.19 -11.97 18.50
N GLU A 72 15.16 -10.63 18.63
CA GLU A 72 13.92 -9.92 18.94
C GLU A 72 12.91 -10.37 17.89
N LYS A 73 11.85 -11.07 18.31
CA LYS A 73 10.70 -11.30 17.44
C LYS A 73 10.31 -9.94 16.88
N ALA A 74 10.31 -9.80 15.56
CA ALA A 74 9.87 -8.61 14.86
C ALA A 74 8.59 -8.10 15.55
N ARG A 75 8.63 -6.90 16.11
CA ARG A 75 7.44 -6.30 16.74
C ARG A 75 6.37 -6.26 15.65
N ASP A 76 5.23 -6.90 15.87
CA ASP A 76 4.10 -6.83 14.94
C ASP A 76 3.74 -5.34 14.75
N ILE A 77 4.13 -4.79 13.60
CA ILE A 77 3.82 -3.40 13.25
C ILE A 77 2.33 -3.37 12.94
N VAL A 78 1.58 -2.68 13.78
CA VAL A 78 0.14 -2.44 13.60
C VAL A 78 -0.07 -1.75 12.27
N VAL A 79 -0.84 -2.39 11.39
CA VAL A 79 -1.27 -1.80 10.11
C VAL A 79 -2.44 -0.86 10.39
N ASN A 80 -2.31 0.38 9.94
CA ASN A 80 -3.28 1.45 10.10
C ASN A 80 -4.31 1.47 8.96
N THR A 81 -4.79 0.31 8.53
CA THR A 81 -5.87 0.18 7.54
C THR A 81 -7.00 -0.61 8.17
N ARG A 82 -8.24 -0.18 7.92
CA ARG A 82 -9.47 -0.83 8.37
C ARG A 82 -10.36 -1.01 7.14
N THR A 83 -10.88 -2.21 6.95
CA THR A 83 -11.80 -2.52 5.85
C THR A 83 -13.20 -2.74 6.43
N LEU A 84 -14.18 -1.98 5.95
CA LEU A 84 -15.59 -2.03 6.35
C LEU A 84 -16.45 -2.56 5.20
N TYR A 85 -17.08 -3.70 5.39
CA TYR A 85 -18.07 -4.23 4.47
C TYR A 85 -19.49 -3.89 4.93
N VAL A 86 -20.24 -3.24 4.04
CA VAL A 86 -21.64 -2.87 4.25
C VAL A 86 -22.51 -3.87 3.51
N VAL A 87 -23.23 -4.73 4.24
CA VAL A 87 -24.03 -5.81 3.67
C VAL A 87 -25.51 -5.47 3.78
N LEU A 88 -26.17 -5.31 2.62
CA LEU A 88 -27.58 -4.96 2.51
C LEU A 88 -28.34 -6.13 1.84
N PRO A 89 -29.54 -6.54 2.30
CA PRO A 89 -30.31 -7.57 1.62
C PRO A 89 -30.61 -7.17 0.17
N THR A 90 -31.20 -5.99 -0.02
CA THR A 90 -31.39 -5.30 -1.29
C THR A 90 -31.21 -3.80 -1.09
N LEU A 91 -30.88 -3.07 -2.15
CA LEU A 91 -30.77 -1.60 -2.08
C LEU A 91 -32.12 -0.92 -1.90
N GLU A 92 -33.17 -1.44 -2.52
CA GLU A 92 -34.52 -0.86 -2.46
C GLU A 92 -35.11 -0.89 -1.05
N GLN A 93 -34.81 -1.94 -0.27
CA GLN A 93 -35.34 -2.11 1.08
C GLN A 93 -34.73 -1.12 2.09
N PHE A 94 -33.52 -0.65 1.83
CA PHE A 94 -32.71 0.18 2.73
C PHE A 94 -32.20 1.45 2.04
N SER A 95 -32.96 1.97 1.08
CA SER A 95 -32.54 3.14 0.30
C SER A 95 -32.30 4.37 1.18
N VAL A 96 -33.14 4.60 2.18
CA VAL A 96 -33.04 5.75 3.10
C VAL A 96 -31.82 5.61 4.00
N GLU A 97 -31.64 4.45 4.63
CA GLU A 97 -30.50 4.18 5.51
C GLU A 97 -29.18 4.20 4.75
N ARG A 98 -29.16 3.71 3.50
CA ARG A 98 -28.01 3.80 2.61
C ARG A 98 -27.63 5.25 2.33
N GLU A 99 -28.59 6.11 2.03
CA GLU A 99 -28.32 7.55 1.80
C GLU A 99 -27.86 8.24 3.08
N VAL A 100 -28.46 7.93 4.23
CA VAL A 100 -27.99 8.46 5.53
C VAL A 100 -26.57 7.99 5.84
N PHE A 101 -26.27 6.71 5.60
CA PHE A 101 -24.93 6.16 5.79
C PHE A 101 -23.93 6.86 4.88
N ARG A 102 -24.24 6.99 3.59
CA ARG A 102 -23.35 7.59 2.58
C ARG A 102 -23.09 9.07 2.84
N ASN A 103 -24.12 9.83 3.19
CA ASN A 103 -24.04 11.29 3.23
C ASN A 103 -23.67 11.83 4.62
N LEU A 104 -23.92 11.07 5.69
CA LEU A 104 -23.66 11.51 7.08
C LEU A 104 -22.63 10.62 7.79
N VAL A 105 -22.86 9.31 7.85
CA VAL A 105 -22.05 8.39 8.67
C VAL A 105 -20.66 8.17 8.08
N LEU A 106 -20.56 7.85 6.79
CA LEU A 106 -19.30 7.54 6.14
C LEU A 106 -18.33 8.73 6.11
N PRO A 107 -18.73 9.97 5.75
CA PRO A 107 -17.84 11.11 5.75
C PRO A 107 -17.32 11.44 7.16
N GLU A 108 -18.20 11.36 8.17
CA GLU A 108 -17.84 11.52 9.58
C GLU A 108 -16.81 10.47 10.01
N LEU A 109 -17.00 9.20 9.64
CA LEU A 109 -16.07 8.12 9.94
C LEU A 109 -14.73 8.26 9.20
N GLN A 110 -14.76 8.68 7.95
CA GLN A 110 -13.56 8.90 7.14
C GLN A 110 -12.71 10.04 7.72
N ALA A 111 -13.33 11.17 8.09
CA ALA A 111 -12.66 12.26 8.78
C ALA A 111 -12.06 11.78 10.12
N TYR A 112 -12.87 11.11 10.95
CA TYR A 112 -12.45 10.57 12.24
C TYR A 112 -11.25 9.60 12.14
N CYS A 113 -11.23 8.76 11.10
CA CYS A 113 -10.13 7.84 10.81
C CYS A 113 -8.90 8.59 10.26
N CYS A 114 -9.09 9.55 9.35
CA CYS A 114 -8.03 10.33 8.73
C CYS A 114 -7.20 11.07 9.80
N ASP A 115 -7.87 11.70 10.78
CA ASP A 115 -7.26 12.41 11.90
C ASP A 115 -6.44 11.51 12.83
N ARG A 116 -6.68 10.20 12.80
CA ARG A 116 -5.93 9.19 13.58
C ARG A 116 -4.86 8.48 12.77
N ASP A 117 -4.62 8.95 11.54
CA ASP A 117 -3.73 8.29 10.57
C ASP A 117 -4.14 6.84 10.28
N ILE A 118 -5.45 6.62 10.13
CA ILE A 118 -6.05 5.32 9.81
C ILE A 118 -6.80 5.44 8.49
N ASP A 119 -6.46 4.56 7.56
CA ASP A 119 -7.12 4.45 6.27
C ASP A 119 -8.38 3.58 6.43
N LEU A 120 -9.56 4.10 6.04
CA LEU A 120 -10.83 3.37 6.07
C LEU A 120 -11.24 3.02 4.65
N GLU A 121 -11.09 1.74 4.29
CA GLU A 121 -11.63 1.17 3.06
C GLU A 121 -13.07 0.70 3.29
N THR A 122 -13.95 0.92 2.32
CA THR A 122 -15.37 0.56 2.42
C THR A 122 -15.87 -0.04 1.12
N SER A 123 -16.60 -1.15 1.23
CA SER A 123 -17.23 -1.85 0.11
C SER A 123 -18.64 -2.32 0.47
N THR A 124 -19.56 -2.32 -0.49
CA THR A 124 -20.97 -2.69 -0.31
C THR A 124 -21.27 -4.02 -0.99
N PHE A 125 -22.08 -4.86 -0.36
CA PHE A 125 -22.55 -6.15 -0.89
C PHE A 125 -24.08 -6.25 -0.78
N PHE A 126 -24.75 -6.64 -1.86
CA PHE A 126 -26.22 -6.79 -1.87
C PHE A 126 -26.72 -7.73 -2.97
N SER A 127 -27.89 -8.35 -2.76
CA SER A 127 -28.29 -9.53 -3.54
C SER A 127 -28.46 -9.31 -5.05
N SER A 128 -28.76 -8.10 -5.53
CA SER A 128 -29.02 -7.85 -6.96
C SER A 128 -27.74 -7.71 -7.80
N THR A 129 -26.62 -7.28 -7.22
CA THR A 129 -25.31 -7.22 -7.90
C THR A 129 -24.39 -8.38 -7.54
N LEU A 130 -24.76 -9.16 -6.52
CA LEU A 130 -23.96 -10.25 -6.01
C LEU A 130 -24.04 -11.47 -6.93
N ASP A 131 -22.96 -11.72 -7.65
CA ASP A 131 -22.70 -13.03 -8.25
C ASP A 131 -22.11 -14.01 -7.21
N TYR A 132 -21.95 -15.26 -7.61
CA TYR A 132 -21.39 -16.29 -6.72
C TYR A 132 -19.91 -16.05 -6.38
N ASN A 133 -19.14 -15.36 -7.24
CA ASN A 133 -17.74 -15.01 -6.97
C ASN A 133 -17.67 -13.97 -5.84
N GLN A 134 -18.54 -12.95 -5.88
CA GLN A 134 -18.65 -11.93 -4.83
C GLN A 134 -19.15 -12.52 -3.51
N LEU A 135 -20.13 -13.43 -3.54
CA LEU A 135 -20.58 -14.13 -2.33
C LEU A 135 -19.46 -14.98 -1.73
N SER A 136 -18.77 -15.77 -2.57
CA SER A 136 -17.63 -16.58 -2.16
C SER A 136 -16.52 -15.73 -1.56
N PHE A 137 -16.21 -14.60 -2.20
CA PHE A 137 -15.25 -13.61 -1.71
C PHE A 137 -15.65 -13.08 -0.33
N LEU A 138 -16.87 -12.54 -0.17
CA LEU A 138 -17.38 -12.02 1.10
C LEU A 138 -17.29 -13.05 2.23
N LEU A 139 -17.75 -14.28 1.99
CA LEU A 139 -17.73 -15.34 3.00
C LEU A 139 -16.29 -15.74 3.37
N SER A 140 -15.37 -15.75 2.40
CA SER A 140 -13.95 -16.04 2.65
C SER A 140 -13.29 -14.96 3.50
N GLU A 141 -13.61 -13.69 3.28
CA GLU A 141 -13.06 -12.56 4.03
C GLU A 141 -13.62 -12.51 5.46
N ILE A 142 -14.91 -12.82 5.64
CA ILE A 142 -15.52 -12.99 6.97
C ILE A 142 -14.78 -14.08 7.77
N GLN A 143 -14.44 -15.20 7.13
CA GLN A 143 -13.74 -16.32 7.78
C GLN A 143 -12.28 -16.04 8.11
N ARG A 144 -11.58 -15.24 7.29
CA ARG A 144 -10.18 -14.85 7.52
C ARG A 144 -10.01 -13.97 8.75
N GLY A 145 -11.06 -13.22 9.10
CA GLY A 145 -10.98 -12.17 10.10
C GLY A 145 -10.17 -10.97 9.62
N GLY A 146 -10.28 -9.85 10.34
CA GLY A 146 -9.59 -8.60 10.00
C GLY A 146 -10.40 -7.59 9.17
N VAL A 147 -11.61 -7.97 8.76
CA VAL A 147 -12.63 -7.04 8.23
C VAL A 147 -13.65 -6.69 9.30
N TYR A 148 -14.27 -5.52 9.14
CA TYR A 148 -15.42 -5.07 9.92
C TYR A 148 -16.66 -5.19 9.06
N VAL A 149 -17.78 -5.64 9.63
CA VAL A 149 -18.99 -5.90 8.84
C VAL A 149 -20.20 -5.20 9.47
N LEU A 150 -20.82 -4.31 8.71
CA LEU A 150 -22.12 -3.71 9.03
C LEU A 150 -23.19 -4.42 8.22
N VAL A 151 -24.00 -5.26 8.87
CA VAL A 151 -25.00 -6.11 8.20
C VAL A 151 -26.42 -5.66 8.52
N PHE A 152 -27.23 -5.43 7.49
CA PHE A 152 -28.61 -4.95 7.61
C PHE A 152 -29.61 -6.09 7.52
N VAL A 153 -30.57 -6.13 8.43
CA VAL A 153 -31.61 -7.17 8.51
C VAL A 153 -32.98 -6.50 8.57
N GLY A 154 -33.70 -6.54 7.45
CA GLY A 154 -35.02 -5.94 7.28
C GLY A 154 -36.16 -6.90 7.62
N ASP A 155 -37.36 -6.60 7.15
CA ASP A 155 -38.57 -7.44 7.32
C ASP A 155 -38.87 -8.36 6.13
N LYS A 156 -37.97 -8.36 5.13
CA LYS A 156 -37.98 -9.25 3.97
C LYS A 156 -36.84 -10.25 4.12
N TYR A 157 -37.16 -11.54 4.11
CA TYR A 157 -36.19 -12.63 4.09
C TYR A 157 -35.50 -12.72 2.73
N GLY A 158 -36.27 -12.58 1.64
CA GLY A 158 -35.78 -12.60 0.27
C GLY A 158 -35.59 -14.00 -0.33
N ASN A 159 -35.08 -14.03 -1.57
CA ASN A 159 -34.91 -15.28 -2.32
C ASN A 159 -33.71 -16.10 -1.82
N SER A 160 -33.81 -17.42 -1.94
CA SER A 160 -32.72 -18.34 -1.63
C SER A 160 -31.52 -18.11 -2.55
N VAL A 161 -30.31 -18.12 -1.97
CA VAL A 161 -29.08 -18.14 -2.76
C VAL A 161 -28.77 -19.55 -3.25
N LEU A 162 -28.15 -19.65 -4.42
CA LEU A 162 -27.69 -20.93 -4.92
C LEU A 162 -26.55 -21.47 -4.04
N PRO A 163 -26.57 -22.75 -3.64
CA PRO A 163 -25.50 -23.34 -2.86
C PRO A 163 -24.17 -23.24 -3.60
N LEU A 164 -23.14 -22.68 -2.96
CA LEU A 164 -21.80 -22.62 -3.56
C LEU A 164 -21.18 -24.01 -3.75
N ARG A 165 -21.55 -24.96 -2.88
CA ARG A 165 -21.07 -26.33 -2.87
C ARG A 165 -22.19 -27.31 -2.54
N ILE A 166 -22.18 -28.47 -3.20
CA ILE A 166 -23.16 -29.55 -3.02
C ILE A 166 -22.42 -30.88 -2.95
N LYS A 167 -22.78 -31.75 -2.00
CA LYS A 167 -22.19 -33.11 -1.94
C LYS A 167 -22.56 -33.92 -3.18
N THR A 168 -21.68 -34.83 -3.61
CA THR A 168 -21.94 -35.67 -4.80
C THR A 168 -23.25 -36.47 -4.69
N GLU A 169 -23.54 -36.99 -3.50
CA GLU A 169 -24.76 -37.75 -3.19
C GLU A 169 -26.00 -36.87 -3.34
N ASP A 170 -26.02 -35.71 -2.65
CA ASP A 170 -27.10 -34.73 -2.71
C ASP A 170 -27.34 -34.22 -4.14
N PHE A 171 -26.28 -33.93 -4.90
CA PHE A 171 -26.40 -33.47 -6.28
C PHE A 171 -27.10 -34.51 -7.17
N THR A 172 -26.75 -35.78 -7.00
CA THR A 172 -27.34 -36.90 -7.76
C THR A 172 -28.81 -37.11 -7.39
N ALA A 173 -29.14 -36.98 -6.10
CA ALA A 173 -30.50 -37.07 -5.59
C ALA A 173 -31.37 -35.93 -6.14
N ILE A 174 -30.92 -34.67 -6.01
CA ILE A 174 -31.61 -33.49 -6.53
C ILE A 174 -31.80 -33.58 -8.04
N GLN A 175 -30.78 -34.03 -8.78
CA GLN A 175 -30.87 -34.23 -10.22
C GLN A 175 -31.95 -35.24 -10.61
N SER A 176 -31.99 -36.38 -9.94
CA SER A 176 -32.97 -37.44 -10.22
C SER A 176 -34.39 -36.95 -9.93
N ALA A 177 -34.59 -36.33 -8.77
CA ALA A 177 -35.89 -35.77 -8.37
C ALA A 177 -36.35 -34.63 -9.30
N ALA A 178 -35.43 -33.75 -9.73
CA ALA A 178 -35.74 -32.67 -10.66
C ALA A 178 -36.09 -33.19 -12.06
N LEU A 179 -35.44 -34.26 -12.53
CA LEU A 179 -35.73 -34.87 -13.84
C LEU A 179 -37.18 -35.37 -13.92
N GLU A 180 -37.72 -35.89 -12.81
CA GLU A 180 -39.11 -36.33 -12.71
C GLU A 180 -40.12 -35.16 -12.82
N ILE A 181 -39.74 -33.97 -12.35
CA ILE A 181 -40.64 -32.81 -12.21
C ILE A 181 -40.53 -31.84 -13.38
N THR A 182 -39.33 -31.33 -13.67
CA THR A 182 -39.13 -30.20 -14.60
C THR A 182 -38.70 -30.61 -16.00
N LYS A 183 -38.37 -31.90 -16.23
CA LYS A 183 -37.93 -32.51 -17.50
C LYS A 183 -36.66 -31.92 -18.16
N ASP A 184 -36.17 -30.77 -17.72
CA ASP A 184 -34.90 -30.17 -18.15
C ASP A 184 -34.00 -29.87 -16.94
N VAL A 185 -32.96 -30.69 -16.78
CA VAL A 185 -31.94 -30.58 -15.73
C VAL A 185 -30.56 -30.30 -16.32
N THR A 186 -30.52 -29.94 -17.62
CA THR A 186 -29.26 -29.62 -18.31
C THR A 186 -28.60 -28.40 -17.69
N ILE A 187 -29.39 -27.43 -17.25
CA ILE A 187 -28.95 -26.20 -16.61
C ILE A 187 -28.24 -26.44 -15.27
N LEU A 188 -28.67 -27.45 -14.50
CA LEU A 188 -28.00 -27.84 -13.24
C LEU A 188 -26.59 -28.38 -13.51
N LYS A 189 -26.44 -29.19 -14.57
CA LYS A 189 -25.13 -29.73 -15.02
C LYS A 189 -24.22 -28.66 -15.63
N GLN A 190 -24.80 -27.62 -16.24
CA GLN A 190 -24.03 -26.48 -16.75
C GLN A 190 -23.57 -25.55 -15.63
N ALA A 191 -24.38 -25.40 -14.58
CA ALA A 191 -24.09 -24.51 -13.46
C ALA A 191 -23.05 -25.07 -12.49
N TYR A 192 -23.02 -26.39 -12.28
CA TYR A 192 -22.14 -27.05 -11.31
C TYR A 192 -21.14 -28.00 -11.95
N THR A 193 -19.88 -27.90 -11.55
CA THR A 193 -18.82 -28.84 -11.97
C THR A 193 -18.33 -29.67 -10.79
N LEU A 194 -17.99 -30.94 -11.07
CA LEU A 194 -17.48 -31.86 -10.05
C LEU A 194 -16.03 -31.51 -9.73
N ASP A 195 -15.80 -31.05 -8.50
CA ASP A 195 -14.47 -30.86 -7.96
C ASP A 195 -13.93 -32.19 -7.39
N LYS A 196 -12.92 -32.71 -8.07
CA LYS A 196 -12.20 -33.94 -7.70
C LYS A 196 -11.01 -33.67 -6.78
N SER A 197 -10.80 -32.43 -6.36
CA SER A 197 -9.66 -32.05 -5.50
C SER A 197 -9.87 -32.40 -4.04
N LYS A 198 -11.10 -32.74 -3.64
CA LYS A 198 -11.48 -33.08 -2.27
C LYS A 198 -12.00 -34.52 -2.17
N ASP A 199 -11.82 -35.12 -1.00
CA ASP A 199 -12.39 -36.41 -0.65
C ASP A 199 -13.32 -36.25 0.58
N PRO A 200 -14.66 -36.45 0.45
CA PRO A 200 -15.38 -36.82 -0.77
C PRO A 200 -15.48 -35.67 -1.79
N ASN A 201 -15.66 -36.01 -3.07
CA ASN A 201 -15.84 -35.03 -4.14
C ASN A 201 -17.10 -34.18 -3.90
N GLU A 202 -17.05 -32.91 -4.28
CA GLU A 202 -18.17 -31.97 -4.18
C GLU A 202 -18.43 -31.30 -5.53
N TYR A 203 -19.69 -30.94 -5.81
CA TYR A 203 -20.04 -30.08 -6.93
C TYR A 203 -19.91 -28.62 -6.52
N ILE A 204 -19.18 -27.83 -7.30
CA ILE A 204 -18.97 -26.39 -7.08
C ILE A 204 -19.76 -25.60 -8.11
N LEU A 205 -20.41 -24.53 -7.66
CA LEU A 205 -21.08 -23.58 -8.54
C LEU A 205 -20.02 -22.82 -9.35
N THR A 206 -19.98 -23.05 -10.66
CA THR A 206 -19.05 -22.42 -11.60
C THR A 206 -19.78 -21.61 -12.68
N ALA A 207 -21.06 -21.34 -12.45
CA ALA A 207 -22.02 -20.96 -13.47
C ALA A 207 -21.44 -19.97 -14.52
N PRO A 208 -21.47 -20.31 -15.82
CA PRO A 208 -21.20 -19.32 -16.88
C PRO A 208 -22.21 -18.17 -16.77
N PRO A 209 -22.02 -17.03 -17.46
CA PRO A 209 -22.98 -15.93 -17.44
C PRO A 209 -24.35 -16.41 -17.93
N MET A 210 -25.21 -16.80 -16.98
CA MET A 210 -26.57 -17.25 -17.18
C MET A 210 -27.49 -16.05 -17.05
N GLY A 211 -28.43 -15.89 -17.98
CA GLY A 211 -29.45 -14.85 -17.88
C GLY A 211 -30.35 -15.03 -16.64
N PRO A 212 -31.08 -13.99 -16.21
CA PRO A 212 -31.98 -14.04 -15.06
C PRO A 212 -32.97 -15.21 -15.10
N GLU A 213 -33.55 -15.48 -16.27
CA GLU A 213 -34.49 -16.60 -16.48
C GLU A 213 -33.86 -17.98 -16.20
N SER A 214 -32.60 -18.14 -16.57
CA SER A 214 -31.83 -19.37 -16.34
C SER A 214 -31.53 -19.56 -14.84
N LEU A 215 -31.25 -18.47 -14.12
CA LEU A 215 -31.07 -18.51 -12.67
C LEU A 215 -32.38 -18.83 -11.95
N ASP A 216 -33.50 -18.29 -12.40
CA ASP A 216 -34.80 -18.58 -11.80
C ASP A 216 -35.24 -20.02 -12.05
N LYS A 217 -34.99 -20.57 -13.24
CA LYS A 217 -35.15 -22.01 -13.50
C LYS A 217 -34.29 -22.86 -12.58
N LEU A 218 -33.04 -22.46 -12.34
CA LEU A 218 -32.14 -23.19 -11.44
C LEU A 218 -32.64 -23.12 -9.99
N ARG A 219 -33.13 -21.95 -9.53
CA ARG A 219 -33.78 -21.81 -8.22
C ARG A 219 -35.03 -22.69 -8.11
N ASP A 220 -35.84 -22.76 -9.17
CA ASP A 220 -37.04 -23.61 -9.22
C ASP A 220 -36.68 -25.11 -9.13
N ILE A 221 -35.58 -25.53 -9.77
CA ILE A 221 -35.03 -26.90 -9.63
C ILE A 221 -34.72 -27.22 -8.18
N PHE A 222 -34.06 -26.32 -7.43
CA PHE A 222 -33.81 -26.55 -6.00
C PHE A 222 -35.09 -26.50 -5.17
N ALA A 223 -35.97 -25.55 -5.44
CA ALA A 223 -37.23 -25.37 -4.72
C ALA A 223 -38.16 -26.59 -4.82
N LYS A 224 -38.17 -27.28 -5.97
CA LYS A 224 -39.02 -28.47 -6.23
C LYS A 224 -38.28 -29.80 -6.06
N GLY A 225 -37.01 -29.86 -6.44
CA GLY A 225 -36.21 -31.09 -6.44
C GLY A 225 -35.78 -31.52 -5.04
N VAL A 226 -35.43 -30.59 -4.15
CA VAL A 226 -35.01 -30.94 -2.79
C VAL A 226 -36.16 -31.55 -1.96
N PRO A 227 -37.39 -30.98 -1.95
CA PRO A 227 -38.52 -31.61 -1.23
C PRO A 227 -38.87 -32.99 -1.76
N ARG A 228 -38.82 -33.18 -3.09
CA ARG A 228 -39.11 -34.47 -3.72
C ARG A 228 -38.05 -35.52 -3.39
N ALA A 229 -36.77 -35.17 -3.47
CA ALA A 229 -35.66 -36.05 -3.08
C ALA A 229 -35.76 -36.49 -1.60
N LYS A 230 -36.35 -35.63 -0.75
CA LYS A 230 -36.68 -35.93 0.64
C LYS A 230 -37.87 -36.88 0.79
N GLU A 231 -38.96 -36.67 0.05
CA GLU A 231 -40.09 -37.62 0.02
C GLU A 231 -39.64 -39.03 -0.37
N ASP A 232 -38.70 -39.12 -1.30
CA ASP A 232 -38.12 -40.39 -1.76
C ASP A 232 -37.05 -40.96 -0.81
N GLY A 233 -36.73 -40.28 0.29
CA GLY A 233 -35.76 -40.72 1.32
C GLY A 233 -34.30 -40.70 0.86
N THR A 234 -34.00 -40.07 -0.27
CA THR A 234 -32.64 -40.01 -0.87
C THR A 234 -31.77 -38.90 -0.26
N ILE A 235 -32.37 -37.87 0.32
CA ILE A 235 -31.70 -36.86 1.15
C ILE A 235 -32.21 -37.01 2.59
N ASN A 236 -31.36 -37.54 3.47
CA ASN A 236 -31.62 -37.65 4.92
C ASN A 236 -30.65 -36.74 5.68
N LEU A 237 -30.89 -35.43 5.59
CA LEU A 237 -30.11 -34.44 6.32
C LEU A 237 -30.85 -34.00 7.58
N PRO A 238 -30.15 -33.74 8.70
CA PRO A 238 -30.72 -33.01 9.83
C PRO A 238 -31.26 -31.65 9.35
N GLU A 239 -32.31 -31.15 10.01
CA GLU A 239 -33.02 -29.91 9.63
C GLU A 239 -32.06 -28.70 9.45
N ASP A 240 -30.99 -28.62 10.26
CA ASP A 240 -29.94 -27.59 10.17
C ASP A 240 -29.08 -27.65 8.89
N GLN A 241 -28.84 -28.85 8.36
CA GLN A 241 -28.07 -29.08 7.13
C GLN A 241 -28.96 -28.98 5.87
N GLU A 242 -30.24 -29.34 5.98
CA GLU A 242 -31.23 -29.17 4.91
C GLU A 242 -31.53 -27.69 4.63
N ASN A 243 -31.56 -26.86 5.67
CA ASN A 243 -31.81 -25.42 5.53
C ASN A 243 -30.82 -24.72 4.61
N ILE A 244 -29.64 -25.28 4.32
CA ILE A 244 -28.61 -24.70 3.44
C ILE A 244 -29.17 -24.40 2.02
N TYR A 245 -30.11 -25.20 1.53
CA TYR A 245 -30.71 -25.02 0.19
C TYR A 245 -31.77 -23.92 0.12
N TYR A 246 -32.23 -23.41 1.27
CA TYR A 246 -33.32 -22.45 1.38
C TYR A 246 -32.93 -21.14 2.08
N ARG A 247 -31.62 -20.93 2.31
CA ARG A 247 -31.15 -19.71 2.97
C ARG A 247 -31.16 -18.54 2.02
N SER A 248 -31.68 -17.41 2.47
CA SER A 248 -31.52 -16.16 1.73
C SER A 248 -30.09 -15.62 1.87
N PHE A 249 -29.74 -14.64 1.03
CA PHE A 249 -28.43 -13.98 1.09
C PHE A 249 -28.10 -13.49 2.51
N ILE A 250 -29.06 -12.82 3.16
CA ILE A 250 -28.81 -12.23 4.47
C ILE A 250 -28.69 -13.28 5.57
N ASP A 251 -29.44 -14.38 5.48
CA ASP A 251 -29.29 -15.50 6.42
C ASP A 251 -27.90 -16.14 6.29
N VAL A 252 -27.44 -16.44 5.06
CA VAL A 252 -26.10 -17.01 4.86
C VAL A 252 -25.01 -16.13 5.47
N VAL A 253 -25.07 -14.81 5.25
CA VAL A 253 -24.09 -13.88 5.81
C VAL A 253 -24.20 -13.78 7.34
N CYS A 254 -25.40 -13.60 7.90
CA CYS A 254 -25.60 -13.52 9.35
C CYS A 254 -25.16 -14.81 10.05
N SER A 255 -25.52 -15.96 9.50
CA SER A 255 -25.10 -17.27 9.98
C SER A 255 -23.57 -17.44 9.95
N SER A 256 -22.89 -16.90 8.93
CA SER A 256 -21.43 -16.92 8.85
C SER A 256 -20.80 -16.03 9.93
N LEU A 257 -21.29 -14.79 10.07
CA LEU A 257 -20.81 -13.82 11.06
C LEU A 257 -20.99 -14.31 12.50
N MET A 258 -22.13 -14.92 12.82
CA MET A 258 -22.40 -15.47 14.14
C MET A 258 -21.48 -16.67 14.48
N LYS A 259 -20.98 -17.41 13.47
CA LYS A 259 -20.03 -18.51 13.66
C LYS A 259 -18.58 -18.03 13.81
N SER A 260 -18.19 -16.95 13.14
CA SER A 260 -16.79 -16.49 13.06
C SER A 260 -16.35 -15.54 14.19
N MET A 261 -17.09 -15.48 15.31
CA MET A 261 -16.98 -14.54 16.43
C MET A 261 -17.38 -13.08 16.09
N PRO A 262 -18.40 -12.51 16.76
CA PRO A 262 -19.06 -11.27 16.32
C PRO A 262 -18.32 -9.97 16.64
N SER A 263 -17.13 -9.98 17.25
CA SER A 263 -16.53 -8.75 17.83
C SER A 263 -16.32 -7.62 16.82
N ASN A 264 -16.16 -7.93 15.54
CA ASN A 264 -15.91 -6.98 14.47
C ASN A 264 -17.14 -6.72 13.58
N SER A 265 -18.34 -7.14 14.00
CA SER A 265 -19.57 -6.95 13.23
C SER A 265 -20.66 -6.21 14.00
N ILE A 266 -21.46 -5.44 13.29
CA ILE A 266 -22.63 -4.73 13.81
C ILE A 266 -23.86 -5.17 13.01
N PHE A 267 -24.85 -5.70 13.72
CA PHE A 267 -26.12 -6.14 13.15
C PHE A 267 -27.16 -5.02 13.27
N VAL A 268 -27.62 -4.49 12.14
CA VAL A 268 -28.64 -3.44 12.07
C VAL A 268 -29.98 -4.08 11.75
N CYS A 269 -30.87 -4.16 12.72
CA CYS A 269 -32.17 -4.80 12.57
C CYS A 269 -33.28 -3.74 12.54
N ARG A 270 -33.99 -3.61 11.41
CA ARG A 270 -35.16 -2.73 11.29
C ARG A 270 -36.45 -3.54 11.34
N LYS A 271 -37.47 -3.05 12.04
CA LYS A 271 -38.83 -3.62 12.04
C LYS A 271 -39.89 -2.55 11.79
N PHE A 272 -40.72 -2.77 10.77
CA PHE A 272 -41.92 -1.98 10.54
C PHE A 272 -43.09 -2.46 11.41
N GLN A 273 -43.88 -1.51 11.92
CA GLN A 273 -45.12 -1.76 12.66
C GLN A 273 -46.28 -1.00 11.99
N GLY A 274 -47.46 -1.61 11.99
CA GLY A 274 -48.65 -0.98 11.42
C GLY A 274 -48.62 -0.87 9.88
N PHE A 275 -48.00 -1.82 9.19
CA PHE A 275 -48.03 -1.93 7.73
C PHE A 275 -48.24 -3.38 7.33
N THR A 276 -49.06 -3.61 6.32
CA THR A 276 -49.31 -4.92 5.73
C THR A 276 -49.12 -4.77 4.22
N PRO A 277 -48.26 -5.59 3.59
CA PRO A 277 -47.99 -5.46 2.17
C PRO A 277 -49.26 -5.74 1.36
N ALA A 278 -49.55 -4.90 0.37
CA ALA A 278 -50.66 -5.10 -0.56
C ALA A 278 -50.34 -6.18 -1.61
N ASP A 279 -49.06 -6.30 -1.98
CA ASP A 279 -48.55 -7.23 -2.99
C ASP A 279 -47.72 -8.34 -2.35
N ALA A 280 -47.79 -9.55 -2.91
CA ALA A 280 -46.99 -10.69 -2.46
C ALA A 280 -45.47 -10.50 -2.66
N ASN A 281 -45.06 -9.53 -3.50
CA ASN A 281 -43.66 -9.19 -3.76
C ASN A 281 -43.35 -7.74 -3.37
N ASP A 282 -43.83 -7.31 -2.20
CA ASP A 282 -43.48 -6.00 -1.64
C ASP A 282 -41.96 -5.87 -1.43
N LYS A 283 -41.43 -4.66 -1.66
CA LYS A 283 -39.98 -4.39 -1.56
C LYS A 283 -39.45 -4.39 -0.14
N TYR A 284 -40.30 -4.21 0.87
CA TYR A 284 -39.90 -4.03 2.26
C TYR A 284 -40.19 -5.23 3.16
N ILE A 285 -41.31 -5.91 2.94
CA ILE A 285 -41.82 -6.97 3.84
C ILE A 285 -42.28 -8.19 3.04
N ASP A 286 -41.98 -9.41 3.53
CA ASP A 286 -42.62 -10.62 3.00
C ASP A 286 -44.04 -10.81 3.58
N PRO A 287 -45.02 -11.28 2.79
CA PRO A 287 -46.35 -11.58 3.31
C PRO A 287 -46.30 -12.63 4.43
N ALA A 288 -47.32 -12.64 5.28
CA ALA A 288 -47.41 -13.59 6.40
C ALA A 288 -47.27 -15.03 5.91
N GLY A 289 -46.36 -15.78 6.53
CA GLY A 289 -46.02 -17.15 6.14
C GLY A 289 -44.58 -17.50 6.51
N LYS A 290 -44.07 -18.60 5.95
CA LYS A 290 -42.76 -19.19 6.30
C LYS A 290 -41.60 -18.17 6.27
N ASN A 291 -41.54 -17.31 5.25
CA ASN A 291 -40.46 -16.32 5.13
C ASN A 291 -40.53 -15.25 6.23
N ALA A 292 -41.73 -14.75 6.55
CA ALA A 292 -41.95 -13.80 7.64
C ALA A 292 -41.58 -14.41 9.01
N ASP A 293 -41.91 -15.68 9.23
CA ASP A 293 -41.53 -16.41 10.45
C ASP A 293 -40.01 -16.63 10.51
N THR A 294 -39.38 -16.95 9.38
CA THR A 294 -37.93 -17.20 9.29
C THR A 294 -37.11 -15.94 9.54
N ILE A 295 -37.48 -14.78 8.98
CA ILE A 295 -36.79 -13.51 9.25
C ILE A 295 -36.99 -13.07 10.71
N ALA A 296 -38.16 -13.33 11.30
CA ALA A 296 -38.41 -13.07 12.72
C ALA A 296 -37.54 -13.98 13.62
N ALA A 297 -37.42 -15.26 13.28
CA ALA A 297 -36.52 -16.19 13.96
C ALA A 297 -35.06 -15.74 13.87
N LEU A 298 -34.60 -15.30 12.69
CA LEU A 298 -33.24 -14.76 12.51
C LEU A 298 -32.97 -13.55 13.41
N LYS A 299 -33.93 -12.61 13.52
CA LYS A 299 -33.79 -11.46 14.42
C LYS A 299 -33.74 -11.87 15.90
N ASN A 300 -34.52 -12.88 16.30
CA ASN A 300 -34.48 -13.43 17.66
C ASN A 300 -33.14 -14.12 17.95
N ASP A 301 -32.60 -14.83 16.97
CA ASP A 301 -31.27 -15.44 17.03
C ASP A 301 -30.18 -14.38 17.20
N ILE A 302 -30.22 -13.29 16.43
CA ILE A 302 -29.31 -12.15 16.60
C ILE A 302 -29.45 -11.56 18.02
N SER A 303 -30.69 -11.36 18.49
CA SER A 303 -30.94 -10.82 19.83
C SER A 303 -30.50 -11.73 20.98
N SER A 304 -30.35 -13.03 20.75
CA SER A 304 -29.93 -13.98 21.80
C SER A 304 -28.43 -14.31 21.74
N LYS A 305 -27.85 -14.36 20.54
CA LYS A 305 -26.47 -14.81 20.30
C LYS A 305 -25.46 -13.66 20.15
N VAL A 306 -25.89 -12.46 19.76
CA VAL A 306 -25.00 -11.32 19.51
C VAL A 306 -24.97 -10.35 20.71
N PRO A 307 -23.78 -9.90 21.16
CA PRO A 307 -23.64 -8.91 22.22
C PRO A 307 -24.36 -7.59 21.93
N GLU A 308 -24.80 -6.89 22.98
CA GLU A 308 -25.57 -5.64 22.84
C GLU A 308 -24.81 -4.51 22.15
N ILE A 309 -23.50 -4.41 22.37
CA ILE A 309 -22.64 -3.42 21.71
C ILE A 309 -22.53 -3.63 20.18
N ASN A 310 -22.87 -4.82 19.69
CA ASN A 310 -22.74 -5.22 18.29
C ASN A 310 -24.10 -5.34 17.58
N ARG A 311 -25.16 -4.76 18.14
CA ARG A 311 -26.50 -4.79 17.54
C ARG A 311 -27.23 -3.45 17.70
N ALA A 312 -27.88 -3.02 16.63
CA ALA A 312 -28.70 -1.82 16.60
C ALA A 312 -30.11 -2.16 16.10
N PHE A 313 -31.08 -2.17 17.01
CA PHE A 313 -32.49 -2.37 16.68
C PHE A 313 -33.20 -1.04 16.47
N PHE A 314 -33.98 -0.96 15.40
CA PHE A 314 -34.82 0.19 15.04
C PHE A 314 -36.26 -0.26 14.78
N TYR A 315 -37.21 0.46 15.38
CA TYR A 315 -38.64 0.20 15.23
C TYR A 315 -39.29 1.41 14.56
N CYS A 316 -39.85 1.19 13.37
CA CYS A 316 -40.50 2.23 12.60
C CYS A 316 -42.01 2.00 12.65
N ASN A 317 -42.72 2.81 13.44
CA ASN A 317 -44.18 2.76 13.48
C ASN A 317 -44.76 3.59 12.32
N LEU A 318 -45.36 2.90 11.36
CA LEU A 318 -45.86 3.50 10.13
C LEU A 318 -47.27 4.07 10.29
N ASN A 319 -48.01 3.71 11.36
CA ASN A 319 -49.40 4.15 11.58
C ASN A 319 -50.32 3.96 10.35
N ASN A 320 -50.20 2.82 9.64
CA ASN A 320 -50.90 2.49 8.39
C ASN A 320 -50.49 3.31 7.15
N ALA A 321 -49.47 4.16 7.22
CA ALA A 321 -48.85 4.74 6.04
C ALA A 321 -47.98 3.69 5.33
N ASP A 322 -47.83 3.82 4.01
CA ASP A 322 -46.81 3.07 3.31
C ASP A 322 -45.39 3.59 3.68
N PRO A 323 -44.35 2.75 3.63
CA PRO A 323 -43.00 3.15 4.01
C PRO A 323 -42.46 4.35 3.22
N VAL A 324 -42.80 4.52 1.94
CA VAL A 324 -42.30 5.62 1.12
C VAL A 324 -42.86 6.95 1.60
N THR A 325 -44.18 7.01 1.81
CA THR A 325 -44.84 8.20 2.34
C THR A 325 -44.33 8.54 3.74
N TRP A 326 -44.14 7.53 4.60
CA TRP A 326 -43.62 7.75 5.94
C TRP A 326 -42.21 8.36 5.93
N PHE A 327 -41.31 7.86 5.10
CA PHE A 327 -39.93 8.39 5.03
C PHE A 327 -39.83 9.82 4.48
N ASN A 328 -40.78 10.24 3.65
CA ASN A 328 -40.76 11.53 2.96
C ASN A 328 -41.50 12.65 3.71
N ASN A 329 -42.57 12.35 4.45
CA ASN A 329 -43.51 13.36 4.95
C ASN A 329 -43.76 13.30 6.47
N ASN A 330 -42.85 12.71 7.25
CA ASN A 330 -43.05 12.54 8.70
C ASN A 330 -41.83 12.99 9.53
N ASN A 331 -42.06 13.85 10.53
CA ASN A 331 -41.04 14.26 11.51
C ASN A 331 -40.44 13.07 12.28
N GLU A 332 -41.21 11.99 12.49
CA GLU A 332 -40.70 10.76 13.11
C GLU A 332 -39.66 10.07 12.24
N ALA A 333 -39.77 10.17 10.91
CA ALA A 333 -38.79 9.62 9.99
C ALA A 333 -37.49 10.41 10.02
N ASP A 334 -37.54 11.73 10.17
CA ASP A 334 -36.32 12.54 10.34
C ASP A 334 -35.63 12.26 11.67
N LYS A 335 -36.41 12.09 12.75
CA LYS A 335 -35.88 11.61 14.04
C LYS A 335 -35.22 10.24 13.90
N TYR A 336 -35.82 9.32 13.13
CA TYR A 336 -35.22 8.02 12.83
C TYR A 336 -33.90 8.15 12.08
N LYS A 337 -33.81 8.99 11.04
CA LYS A 337 -32.56 9.22 10.28
C LYS A 337 -31.43 9.74 11.18
N ILE A 338 -31.73 10.67 12.08
CA ILE A 338 -30.76 11.24 13.04
C ILE A 338 -30.31 10.19 14.07
N ASP A 339 -31.27 9.45 14.64
CA ASP A 339 -30.98 8.40 15.62
C ASP A 339 -30.14 7.28 15.00
N PHE A 340 -30.50 6.86 13.77
CA PHE A 340 -29.73 5.92 12.98
C PHE A 340 -28.30 6.40 12.75
N ALA A 341 -28.11 7.62 12.23
CA ALA A 341 -26.78 8.16 11.95
C ALA A 341 -25.91 8.18 13.21
N THR A 342 -26.45 8.72 14.31
CA THR A 342 -25.73 8.86 15.59
C THR A 342 -25.32 7.50 16.14
N LYS A 343 -26.28 6.57 16.25
CA LYS A 343 -26.04 5.25 16.83
C LYS A 343 -25.06 4.41 16.02
N ILE A 344 -25.16 4.46 14.69
CA ILE A 344 -24.26 3.69 13.80
C ILE A 344 -22.86 4.32 13.79
N SER A 345 -22.73 5.65 13.74
CA SER A 345 -21.44 6.34 13.87
C SER A 345 -20.72 5.98 15.17
N GLU A 346 -21.39 6.05 16.32
CA GLU A 346 -20.81 5.71 17.62
C GLU A 346 -20.41 4.23 17.72
N SER A 347 -21.28 3.33 17.25
CA SER A 347 -21.02 1.89 17.26
C SER A 347 -19.81 1.53 16.40
N LEU A 348 -19.71 2.10 15.18
CA LEU A 348 -18.57 1.87 14.29
C LEU A 348 -17.26 2.44 14.87
N LYS A 349 -17.28 3.65 15.43
CA LYS A 349 -16.10 4.23 16.10
C LYS A 349 -15.60 3.34 17.25
N SER A 350 -16.51 2.75 18.01
CA SER A 350 -16.19 1.81 19.09
C SER A 350 -15.61 0.50 18.55
N VAL A 351 -16.27 -0.13 17.58
CA VAL A 351 -15.88 -1.44 17.06
C VAL A 351 -14.57 -1.39 16.28
N LEU A 352 -14.28 -0.31 15.55
CA LEU A 352 -13.03 -0.14 14.81
C LEU A 352 -11.77 -0.12 15.71
N ASN A 353 -11.95 -0.18 17.05
CA ASN A 353 -10.89 -0.24 18.07
C ASN A 353 -9.82 0.84 17.84
N LEU A 354 -10.30 2.04 17.53
CA LEU A 354 -9.44 3.18 17.21
C LEU A 354 -8.81 3.65 18.54
N PRO A 355 -7.47 3.65 18.67
CA PRO A 355 -6.83 3.94 19.95
C PRO A 355 -7.29 5.30 20.49
N VAL A 356 -7.80 5.32 21.74
CA VAL A 356 -8.39 6.50 22.40
C VAL A 356 -7.33 7.54 22.83
N ASN A 357 -6.06 7.34 22.50
CA ASN A 357 -4.99 8.20 22.98
C ASN A 357 -4.86 9.50 22.17
N MET A 358 -5.59 10.53 22.60
CA MET A 358 -5.34 11.94 22.29
C MET A 358 -4.08 12.50 22.99
N ASN A 359 -3.41 11.71 23.85
CA ASN A 359 -2.31 12.19 24.72
C ASN A 359 -0.95 11.49 24.52
N SER A 360 -0.81 10.52 23.61
CA SER A 360 0.54 10.26 23.10
C SER A 360 0.80 11.37 22.11
N THR A 361 1.76 12.26 22.40
CA THR A 361 2.36 13.17 21.40
C THR A 361 2.34 12.46 20.06
N ALA A 362 1.45 12.89 19.15
CA ALA A 362 1.29 12.27 17.85
C ALA A 362 2.70 12.08 17.31
N SER A 363 3.06 10.86 16.89
CA SER A 363 4.42 10.56 16.44
C SER A 363 4.69 11.42 15.21
N SER A 364 5.09 12.67 15.40
CA SER A 364 5.49 13.57 14.35
C SER A 364 6.64 12.84 13.68
N TYR A 365 6.51 12.52 12.41
CA TYR A 365 7.61 11.97 11.65
C TYR A 365 8.80 12.93 11.85
N SER A 366 9.83 12.45 12.54
CA SER A 366 11.01 13.25 12.77
C SER A 366 11.73 13.40 11.44
N SER A 367 12.04 14.65 11.10
CA SER A 367 12.89 14.97 9.95
C SER A 367 14.37 14.66 10.23
N ALA A 368 14.71 14.13 11.41
CA ALA A 368 16.09 13.83 11.76
C ALA A 368 16.68 12.75 10.83
N PRO A 369 17.88 12.99 10.26
CA PRO A 369 18.57 12.05 9.38
C PRO A 369 18.58 10.60 9.86
N LEU A 370 18.95 10.39 11.13
CA LEU A 370 19.05 9.05 11.72
C LEU A 370 17.67 8.38 11.85
N GLU A 371 16.64 9.11 12.27
CA GLU A 371 15.30 8.54 12.44
C GLU A 371 14.70 8.11 11.09
N ILE A 372 14.92 8.90 10.03
CA ILE A 372 14.56 8.52 8.66
C ILE A 372 15.28 7.23 8.26
N ALA A 373 16.60 7.15 8.50
CA ALA A 373 17.39 5.97 8.18
C ALA A 373 16.96 4.71 8.97
N LEU A 374 16.53 4.88 10.22
CA LEU A 374 16.01 3.79 11.06
C LEU A 374 14.63 3.32 10.60
N ARG A 375 13.71 4.25 10.27
CA ARG A 375 12.41 3.93 9.67
C ARG A 375 12.59 3.16 8.37
N GLU A 376 13.50 3.64 7.51
CA GLU A 376 13.81 3.01 6.24
C GLU A 376 14.41 1.62 6.42
N HIS A 377 15.36 1.46 7.36
CA HIS A 377 15.91 0.15 7.68
C HIS A 377 14.84 -0.83 8.16
N ALA A 378 13.89 -0.39 8.99
CA ALA A 378 12.80 -1.23 9.48
C ALA A 378 11.90 -1.74 8.33
N THR A 379 11.66 -0.93 7.30
CA THR A 379 10.93 -1.37 6.10
C THR A 379 11.71 -2.43 5.32
N HIS A 380 13.01 -2.25 5.09
CA HIS A 380 13.84 -3.25 4.43
C HIS A 380 13.98 -4.55 5.24
N ASP A 381 14.13 -4.45 6.56
CA ASP A 381 14.26 -5.60 7.46
C ASP A 381 12.96 -6.42 7.52
N ARG A 382 11.81 -5.74 7.54
CA ARG A 382 10.51 -6.39 7.41
C ARG A 382 10.35 -7.07 6.05
N TYR A 383 10.69 -6.37 4.96
CA TYR A 383 10.62 -6.97 3.63
C TYR A 383 11.50 -8.21 3.54
N TYR A 384 12.72 -8.17 4.09
CA TYR A 384 13.59 -9.35 4.22
C TYR A 384 12.86 -10.52 4.89
N HIS A 385 12.20 -10.30 6.03
CA HIS A 385 11.44 -11.35 6.70
C HIS A 385 10.24 -11.86 5.89
N ASP A 386 9.56 -10.98 5.16
CA ASP A 386 8.40 -11.32 4.33
C ASP A 386 8.78 -12.14 3.08
N VAL A 387 9.96 -11.90 2.50
CA VAL A 387 10.43 -12.59 1.28
C VAL A 387 11.47 -13.69 1.53
N ALA A 388 12.00 -13.81 2.76
CA ALA A 388 12.94 -14.86 3.11
C ALA A 388 12.31 -16.25 2.90
N PRO A 389 13.00 -17.17 2.22
CA PRO A 389 12.47 -18.51 2.00
C PRO A 389 12.34 -19.24 3.33
N ARG A 390 11.22 -19.94 3.54
CA ARG A 390 10.98 -20.75 4.75
C ARG A 390 12.03 -21.83 4.98
N ALA A 391 12.51 -22.41 3.89
CA ALA A 391 13.66 -23.30 3.87
C ALA A 391 14.48 -23.02 2.61
N TRP A 392 15.80 -23.00 2.77
CA TRP A 392 16.72 -22.86 1.64
C TRP A 392 16.73 -24.15 0.82
N LEU A 393 16.49 -24.03 -0.49
CA LEU A 393 16.70 -25.11 -1.44
C LEU A 393 18.20 -25.32 -1.64
N PRO A 394 18.78 -26.49 -1.27
CA PRO A 394 20.21 -26.72 -1.44
C PRO A 394 20.66 -26.61 -2.90
N ARG A 395 21.72 -25.83 -3.14
CA ARG A 395 22.31 -25.61 -4.47
C ARG A 395 23.83 -25.75 -4.34
N PRO A 396 24.38 -26.98 -4.40
CA PRO A 396 25.74 -27.27 -3.94
C PRO A 396 26.87 -26.38 -4.50
N LEU A 397 26.79 -26.00 -5.79
CA LEU A 397 27.79 -25.12 -6.40
C LEU A 397 27.67 -23.67 -5.90
N LEU A 398 26.43 -23.20 -5.75
CA LEU A 398 26.14 -21.85 -5.26
C LEU A 398 26.40 -21.74 -3.76
N ASP A 399 26.06 -22.76 -2.99
CA ASP A 399 26.31 -22.84 -1.55
C ASP A 399 27.82 -22.76 -1.27
N LYS A 400 28.64 -23.55 -1.99
CA LYS A 400 30.11 -23.46 -1.92
C LYS A 400 30.62 -22.06 -2.26
N LYS A 401 30.01 -21.39 -3.23
CA LYS A 401 30.40 -20.03 -3.61
C LYS A 401 30.02 -19.02 -2.52
N LEU A 402 28.84 -19.14 -1.92
CA LEU A 402 28.40 -18.30 -0.80
C LEU A 402 29.34 -18.46 0.40
N ASP A 403 29.68 -19.70 0.78
CA ASP A 403 30.63 -19.99 1.86
C ASP A 403 31.98 -19.30 1.59
N SER A 404 32.50 -19.45 0.36
CA SER A 404 33.75 -18.80 -0.05
C SER A 404 33.67 -17.26 0.04
N VAL A 405 32.56 -16.66 -0.38
CA VAL A 405 32.36 -15.21 -0.34
C VAL A 405 32.29 -14.71 1.11
N ILE A 406 31.63 -15.44 2.00
CA ILE A 406 31.55 -15.11 3.42
C ILE A 406 32.93 -15.22 4.07
N GLU A 407 33.63 -16.35 3.90
CA GLU A 407 34.96 -16.59 4.48
C GLU A 407 35.98 -15.54 4.02
N GLN A 408 36.01 -15.24 2.72
CA GLN A 408 36.86 -14.18 2.19
C GLN A 408 36.44 -12.80 2.72
N GLY A 409 35.14 -12.50 2.73
CA GLY A 409 34.58 -11.23 3.20
C GLY A 409 34.86 -10.93 4.68
N LEU A 410 35.02 -11.95 5.50
CA LEU A 410 35.38 -11.82 6.92
C LEU A 410 36.87 -11.48 7.13
N THR A 411 37.72 -11.71 6.13
CA THR A 411 39.17 -11.44 6.22
C THR A 411 39.60 -10.22 5.41
N LYS A 412 38.97 -9.98 4.26
CA LYS A 412 39.24 -8.86 3.34
C LYS A 412 37.95 -8.41 2.66
N SER A 413 37.91 -7.17 2.16
CA SER A 413 36.78 -6.67 1.37
C SER A 413 36.57 -7.51 0.10
N VAL A 414 35.33 -7.93 -0.16
CA VAL A 414 34.95 -8.67 -1.37
C VAL A 414 33.87 -7.90 -2.14
N PHE A 415 33.96 -7.93 -3.47
CA PHE A 415 32.99 -7.33 -4.38
C PHE A 415 32.39 -8.43 -5.26
N VAL A 416 31.10 -8.72 -5.13
CA VAL A 416 30.45 -9.80 -5.90
C VAL A 416 29.15 -9.31 -6.51
N GLN A 417 28.94 -9.66 -7.77
CA GLN A 417 27.69 -9.45 -8.48
C GLN A 417 27.06 -10.79 -8.85
N PHE A 418 25.89 -11.07 -8.30
CA PHE A 418 25.06 -12.20 -8.70
C PHE A 418 24.05 -11.75 -9.76
N TYR A 419 24.12 -12.30 -10.97
CA TYR A 419 23.24 -11.88 -12.06
C TYR A 419 22.42 -13.04 -12.62
N GLY A 420 21.25 -12.73 -13.17
CA GLY A 420 20.42 -13.71 -13.87
C GLY A 420 18.99 -13.21 -14.14
N PRO A 421 18.22 -13.95 -14.97
CA PRO A 421 16.84 -13.60 -15.28
C PRO A 421 15.92 -13.59 -14.03
N PRO A 422 14.72 -12.97 -14.11
CA PRO A 422 13.70 -13.06 -13.07
C PRO A 422 13.38 -14.53 -12.75
N GLY A 423 13.01 -14.83 -11.50
CA GLY A 423 12.65 -16.18 -11.07
C GLY A 423 13.82 -17.13 -10.72
N THR A 424 15.09 -16.72 -10.90
CA THR A 424 16.26 -17.56 -10.53
C THR A 424 16.51 -17.69 -9.02
N GLY A 425 15.87 -16.85 -8.21
CA GLY A 425 16.02 -16.82 -6.74
C GLY A 425 17.11 -15.86 -6.23
N LYS A 426 17.40 -14.76 -6.94
CA LYS A 426 18.37 -13.72 -6.52
C LYS A 426 18.03 -13.13 -5.16
N THR A 427 16.80 -12.67 -4.96
CA THR A 427 16.32 -12.13 -3.69
C THR A 427 16.38 -13.17 -2.57
N ALA A 428 16.04 -14.44 -2.85
CA ALA A 428 16.17 -15.53 -1.89
C ALA A 428 17.63 -15.77 -1.49
N LEU A 429 18.57 -15.64 -2.43
CA LEU A 429 20.01 -15.70 -2.14
C LEU A 429 20.48 -14.53 -1.28
N VAL A 430 20.01 -13.31 -1.53
CA VAL A 430 20.29 -12.14 -0.67
C VAL A 430 19.82 -12.41 0.75
N CYS A 431 18.61 -12.95 0.90
CA CYS A 431 18.05 -13.30 2.21
C CYS A 431 18.90 -14.37 2.91
N ARG A 432 19.28 -15.43 2.18
CA ARG A 432 20.11 -16.51 2.71
C ARG A 432 21.50 -16.02 3.13
N LEU A 433 22.13 -15.17 2.33
CA LEU A 433 23.42 -14.58 2.62
C LEU A 433 23.38 -13.73 3.89
N LEU A 434 22.35 -12.88 4.03
CA LEU A 434 22.17 -12.06 5.23
C LEU A 434 21.98 -12.93 6.47
N GLU A 435 21.14 -13.97 6.38
CA GLU A 435 20.90 -14.94 7.47
C GLU A 435 22.21 -15.59 7.94
N LEU A 436 23.06 -16.02 7.00
CA LEU A 436 24.36 -16.63 7.32
C LEU A 436 25.35 -15.64 7.93
N LEU A 437 25.37 -14.39 7.46
CA LEU A 437 26.24 -13.34 7.98
C LEU A 437 25.83 -12.87 9.38
N GLN A 438 24.52 -12.85 9.69
CA GLN A 438 24.01 -12.54 11.04
C GLN A 438 24.50 -13.54 12.10
N GLN A 439 24.92 -14.74 11.69
CA GLN A 439 25.51 -15.75 12.59
C GLN A 439 27.03 -15.57 12.78
N LYS A 440 27.66 -14.61 12.08
CA LYS A 440 29.09 -14.30 12.14
C LYS A 440 29.34 -13.00 12.91
N GLN A 441 30.57 -12.78 13.34
CA GLN A 441 30.98 -11.52 13.98
C GLN A 441 31.25 -10.44 12.93
N CYS A 442 30.18 -9.89 12.34
CA CYS A 442 30.27 -8.82 11.34
C CYS A 442 29.04 -7.90 11.41
N HIS A 443 29.16 -6.71 10.80
CA HIS A 443 28.03 -5.81 10.58
C HIS A 443 27.50 -6.02 9.16
N ALA A 444 26.32 -6.61 9.02
CA ALA A 444 25.70 -6.87 7.72
C ALA A 444 24.30 -6.26 7.64
N ILE A 445 23.99 -5.57 6.53
CA ILE A 445 22.64 -5.11 6.20
C ILE A 445 22.32 -5.40 4.74
N ALA A 446 21.05 -5.63 4.45
CA ALA A 446 20.52 -5.69 3.09
C ALA A 446 19.67 -4.45 2.75
N ARG A 447 19.72 -4.05 1.48
CA ARG A 447 18.87 -3.03 0.87
C ARG A 447 18.28 -3.60 -0.41
N PHE A 448 16.99 -3.39 -0.60
CA PHE A 448 16.26 -3.86 -1.78
C PHE A 448 15.99 -2.65 -2.67
N GLY A 449 16.55 -2.64 -3.88
CA GLY A 449 16.38 -1.52 -4.79
C GLY A 449 14.91 -1.29 -5.13
N HIS A 450 14.50 -0.03 -5.19
CA HIS A 450 13.15 0.38 -5.58
C HIS A 450 12.01 -0.14 -4.66
N LEU A 451 12.34 -0.53 -3.42
CA LEU A 451 11.35 -0.92 -2.41
C LEU A 451 10.54 0.28 -1.90
N THR A 452 11.21 1.43 -1.79
CA THR A 452 10.73 2.70 -1.23
C THR A 452 11.28 3.87 -2.05
N ASP A 453 10.73 5.07 -1.83
CA ASP A 453 11.25 6.32 -2.36
C ASP A 453 12.73 6.56 -2.00
N CYS A 454 13.11 6.24 -0.76
CA CYS A 454 14.49 6.38 -0.27
C CYS A 454 15.46 5.30 -0.81
N SER A 455 14.96 4.25 -1.44
CA SER A 455 15.75 3.19 -2.09
C SER A 455 15.68 3.24 -3.62
N LEU A 456 15.18 4.34 -4.19
CA LEU A 456 15.29 4.64 -5.63
C LEU A 456 16.60 5.35 -5.95
N PHE A 457 16.92 6.40 -5.19
CA PHE A 457 18.12 7.21 -5.44
C PHE A 457 19.31 6.65 -4.67
N THR A 458 20.41 6.41 -5.38
CA THR A 458 21.61 5.77 -4.81
C THR A 458 22.17 6.56 -3.61
N ASN A 459 22.07 7.89 -3.60
CA ASN A 459 22.58 8.75 -2.53
C ASN A 459 21.77 8.59 -1.25
N GLU A 460 20.45 8.51 -1.35
CA GLU A 460 19.56 8.31 -0.21
C GLU A 460 19.75 6.91 0.37
N LEU A 461 19.79 5.88 -0.49
CA LEU A 461 20.03 4.50 -0.08
C LEU A 461 21.36 4.34 0.66
N LEU A 462 22.45 4.86 0.08
CA LEU A 462 23.78 4.79 0.69
C LEU A 462 23.84 5.59 1.99
N ARG A 463 23.29 6.80 2.02
CA ARG A 463 23.22 7.61 3.25
C ARG A 463 22.51 6.85 4.37
N ASN A 464 21.34 6.30 4.09
CA ASN A 464 20.54 5.58 5.09
C ASN A 464 21.21 4.27 5.52
N ALA A 465 21.94 3.60 4.62
CA ALA A 465 22.78 2.44 4.95
C ALA A 465 23.95 2.82 5.89
N LEU A 466 24.69 3.89 5.59
CA LEU A 466 25.82 4.35 6.40
C LEU A 466 25.38 4.81 7.79
N LEU A 467 24.30 5.58 7.90
CA LEU A 467 23.72 5.99 9.17
C LEU A 467 23.29 4.78 10.02
N LYS A 468 22.78 3.72 9.38
CA LYS A 468 22.47 2.48 10.10
C LYS A 468 23.72 1.79 10.62
N PHE A 469 24.81 1.74 9.85
CA PHE A 469 26.07 1.18 10.34
C PHE A 469 26.66 1.99 11.52
N PHE A 470 26.54 3.32 11.51
CA PHE A 470 26.90 4.14 12.66
C PHE A 470 26.14 3.71 13.92
N GLU A 471 24.82 3.55 13.81
CA GLU A 471 23.98 3.09 14.93
C GLU A 471 24.40 1.68 15.40
N MET A 472 24.64 0.74 14.48
CA MET A 472 25.07 -0.62 14.80
C MET A 472 26.43 -0.67 15.51
N SER A 473 27.35 0.22 15.14
CA SER A 473 28.71 0.27 15.70
C SER A 473 28.74 0.68 17.18
N ARG A 474 27.71 1.38 17.66
CA ARG A 474 27.62 1.97 19.02
C ARG A 474 28.79 2.90 19.40
N ILE A 475 29.58 3.35 18.44
CA ILE A 475 30.64 4.34 18.67
C ILE A 475 30.00 5.73 18.64
N PRO A 476 30.32 6.64 19.58
CA PRO A 476 29.72 7.98 19.61
C PRO A 476 30.13 8.82 18.38
N HIS A 477 29.15 9.21 17.55
CA HIS A 477 29.35 10.01 16.34
C HIS A 477 28.32 11.14 16.24
N ALA A 478 28.25 12.01 17.26
CA ALA A 478 27.22 13.04 17.38
C ALA A 478 27.11 13.99 16.16
N HIS A 479 28.23 14.33 15.53
CA HIS A 479 28.24 15.21 14.34
C HIS A 479 27.63 14.55 13.09
N SER A 480 27.91 13.26 12.87
CA SER A 480 27.52 12.52 11.66
C SER A 480 26.05 12.11 11.66
N LEU A 481 25.47 11.89 12.85
CA LEU A 481 24.07 11.48 13.02
C LEU A 481 23.07 12.61 12.65
N GLY A 482 23.52 13.87 12.68
CA GLY A 482 22.76 15.04 12.20
C GLY A 482 23.22 15.53 10.82
N SER A 483 24.30 14.97 10.26
CA SER A 483 24.83 15.43 8.97
C SER A 483 23.93 15.00 7.81
N TYR A 484 23.85 15.88 6.83
CA TYR A 484 23.04 15.73 5.65
C TYR A 484 23.86 15.41 4.41
N HIS A 485 25.04 16.02 4.29
CA HIS A 485 25.92 15.81 3.15
C HIS A 485 26.52 14.42 3.20
N LEU A 486 26.25 13.63 2.15
CA LEU A 486 26.87 12.31 2.00
C LEU A 486 28.41 12.42 2.10
N PHE A 487 29.02 13.52 1.66
CA PHE A 487 30.46 13.75 1.80
C PHE A 487 30.95 13.76 3.26
N GLU A 488 30.26 14.47 4.14
CA GLU A 488 30.58 14.53 5.56
C GLU A 488 30.37 13.17 6.23
N ILE A 489 29.23 12.52 5.93
CA ILE A 489 28.92 11.17 6.41
C ILE A 489 30.01 10.18 5.97
N LEU A 490 30.47 10.26 4.71
CA LEU A 490 31.54 9.40 4.19
C LEU A 490 32.89 9.68 4.87
N ALA A 491 33.22 10.95 5.13
CA ALA A 491 34.44 11.34 5.82
C ALA A 491 34.47 10.79 7.24
N ASP A 492 33.37 10.94 7.97
CA ASP A 492 33.21 10.41 9.32
C ASP A 492 33.18 8.88 9.34
N PHE A 493 32.52 8.27 8.35
CA PHE A 493 32.41 6.82 8.25
C PHE A 493 33.77 6.20 7.96
N LYS A 494 34.63 6.88 7.18
CA LYS A 494 36.02 6.46 7.03
C LYS A 494 36.78 6.46 8.37
N GLY A 495 36.53 7.44 9.24
CA GLY A 495 37.08 7.46 10.60
C GLY A 495 36.50 6.36 11.50
N LEU A 496 35.22 6.02 11.33
CA LEU A 496 34.59 4.87 12.00
C LEU A 496 35.24 3.55 11.55
N MET A 497 35.48 3.37 10.25
CA MET A 497 36.13 2.18 9.68
C MET A 497 37.54 1.93 10.23
N GLU A 498 38.21 2.97 10.74
CA GLU A 498 39.52 2.84 11.40
C GLU A 498 39.42 2.39 12.86
N LYS A 499 38.22 2.44 13.46
CA LYS A 499 37.94 2.07 14.84
C LYS A 499 37.15 0.77 14.99
N ILE A 500 36.47 0.33 13.93
CA ILE A 500 35.71 -0.92 13.91
C ILE A 500 36.67 -2.08 13.60
N ASP A 501 36.71 -3.07 14.50
CA ASP A 501 37.46 -4.32 14.29
C ASP A 501 36.68 -5.37 13.48
N GLN A 502 35.37 -5.19 13.34
CA GLN A 502 34.47 -6.15 12.69
C GLN A 502 34.28 -5.86 11.19
N PRO A 503 34.31 -6.88 10.32
CA PRO A 503 34.00 -6.71 8.89
C PRO A 503 32.61 -6.12 8.65
N ILE A 504 32.48 -5.33 7.58
CA ILE A 504 31.20 -4.69 7.19
C ILE A 504 30.75 -5.21 5.81
N PHE A 505 29.49 -5.60 5.71
CA PHE A 505 28.84 -6.09 4.50
C PHE A 505 27.61 -5.25 4.15
N LEU A 506 27.60 -4.69 2.95
CA LEU A 506 26.41 -4.11 2.34
C LEU A 506 25.93 -5.02 1.21
N ILE A 507 24.69 -5.48 1.31
CA ILE A 507 24.05 -6.30 0.29
C ILE A 507 22.97 -5.46 -0.41
N ILE A 508 22.98 -5.37 -1.74
CA ILE A 508 22.00 -4.61 -2.52
C ILE A 508 21.31 -5.51 -3.53
N ASP A 509 20.01 -5.75 -3.36
CA ASP A 509 19.20 -6.48 -4.33
C ASP A 509 18.74 -5.55 -5.46
N ASP A 510 18.74 -6.06 -6.70
CA ASP A 510 18.29 -5.40 -7.92
C ASP A 510 18.87 -3.99 -8.14
N VAL A 511 20.21 -3.90 -8.11
CA VAL A 511 20.97 -2.64 -8.25
C VAL A 511 20.60 -1.84 -9.52
N HIS A 512 20.16 -2.53 -10.56
CA HIS A 512 19.78 -1.96 -11.86
C HIS A 512 18.53 -1.08 -11.81
N LEU A 513 17.77 -1.12 -10.71
CA LEU A 513 16.61 -0.26 -10.48
C LEU A 513 16.98 1.07 -9.82
N LEU A 514 18.23 1.24 -9.37
CA LEU A 514 18.68 2.46 -8.71
C LEU A 514 18.98 3.57 -9.72
N LYS A 515 18.57 4.80 -9.38
CA LYS A 515 18.91 6.02 -10.11
C LYS A 515 20.21 6.62 -9.58
N PHE A 516 21.00 7.18 -10.50
CA PHE A 516 22.26 7.85 -10.20
C PHE A 516 22.16 9.34 -10.55
N GLY A 517 22.06 10.18 -9.52
CA GLY A 517 21.98 11.63 -9.67
C GLY A 517 23.34 12.27 -10.03
N LYS A 518 23.31 13.48 -10.58
CA LYS A 518 24.50 14.29 -10.91
C LYS A 518 25.35 14.56 -9.67
N THR A 519 24.69 14.74 -8.52
CA THR A 519 25.33 14.97 -7.22
C THR A 519 26.30 13.84 -6.84
N LEU A 520 25.96 12.58 -7.15
CA LEU A 520 26.84 11.43 -6.89
C LEU A 520 28.01 11.27 -7.86
N GLY A 521 27.89 11.76 -9.09
CA GLY A 521 29.00 11.73 -10.06
C GLY A 521 30.24 12.46 -9.51
N THR A 522 30.04 13.52 -8.74
CA THR A 522 31.13 14.24 -8.07
C THR A 522 31.79 13.46 -6.92
N MET A 523 31.10 12.41 -6.43
CA MET A 523 31.45 11.61 -5.25
C MET A 523 32.00 10.23 -5.58
N GLU A 524 32.17 9.91 -6.87
CA GLU A 524 32.61 8.60 -7.34
C GLU A 524 33.94 8.16 -6.70
N LYS A 525 34.93 9.06 -6.67
CA LYS A 525 36.26 8.76 -6.10
C LYS A 525 36.23 8.48 -4.58
N PRO A 526 35.62 9.35 -3.74
CA PRO A 526 35.42 9.05 -2.32
C PRO A 526 34.73 7.70 -2.06
N LEU A 527 33.67 7.40 -2.82
CA LEU A 527 32.91 6.17 -2.68
C LEU A 527 33.74 4.93 -3.02
N ARG A 528 34.47 4.93 -4.14
CA ARG A 528 35.39 3.83 -4.50
C ARG A 528 36.42 3.56 -3.41
N LYS A 529 36.98 4.61 -2.80
CA LYS A 529 37.96 4.50 -1.71
C LYS A 529 37.34 3.99 -0.41
N LEU A 530 36.07 4.31 -0.14
CA LEU A 530 35.38 3.76 1.01
C LEU A 530 35.09 2.27 0.79
N PHE A 531 34.53 1.94 -0.37
CA PHE A 531 34.16 0.57 -0.70
C PHE A 531 35.36 -0.36 -0.70
N SER A 532 36.58 0.09 -0.98
CA SER A 532 37.79 -0.74 -0.84
C SER A 532 38.07 -1.27 0.58
N LYS A 533 37.34 -0.81 1.60
CA LYS A 533 37.44 -1.30 2.99
C LYS A 533 36.19 -2.06 3.45
N MET A 534 35.19 -2.24 2.59
CA MET A 534 33.91 -2.85 2.91
C MET A 534 33.57 -3.93 1.89
N SER A 535 32.92 -5.01 2.31
CA SER A 535 32.39 -6.01 1.38
C SER A 535 31.07 -5.52 0.78
N LEU A 536 30.99 -5.50 -0.55
CA LEU A 536 29.81 -5.07 -1.30
C LEU A 536 29.33 -6.22 -2.19
N ILE A 537 28.11 -6.68 -1.94
CA ILE A 537 27.50 -7.78 -2.69
C ILE A 537 26.20 -7.27 -3.28
N PHE A 538 25.95 -7.52 -4.55
CA PHE A 538 24.72 -7.05 -5.17
C PHE A 538 24.18 -7.98 -6.23
N THR A 539 22.89 -7.83 -6.54
CA THR A 539 22.23 -8.60 -7.58
C THR A 539 21.80 -7.72 -8.74
N SER A 540 21.74 -8.30 -9.95
CA SER A 540 21.27 -7.60 -11.15
C SER A 540 20.55 -8.55 -12.11
N HIS A 541 19.85 -7.97 -13.08
CA HIS A 541 19.25 -8.75 -14.16
C HIS A 541 20.29 -9.15 -15.23
N ARG A 542 21.21 -8.25 -15.58
CA ARG A 542 22.22 -8.43 -16.63
C ARG A 542 23.65 -8.16 -16.16
N LEU A 543 24.61 -8.65 -16.94
CA LEU A 543 26.07 -8.53 -16.72
C LEU A 543 26.58 -7.08 -16.78
N ASP A 544 26.00 -6.24 -17.62
CA ASP A 544 26.46 -4.87 -17.92
C ASP A 544 25.94 -3.82 -16.92
N GLN A 545 25.03 -4.21 -16.04
CA GLN A 545 24.41 -3.33 -15.05
C GLN A 545 25.28 -3.21 -13.81
N ARG A 546 26.15 -2.19 -13.78
CA ARG A 546 26.94 -1.79 -12.61
C ARG A 546 26.81 -0.29 -12.36
N LEU A 547 26.85 0.12 -11.10
CA LEU A 547 26.97 1.54 -10.75
C LEU A 547 28.44 1.97 -10.83
N ASP A 548 28.71 3.10 -11.48
CA ASP A 548 30.08 3.57 -11.69
C ASP A 548 30.83 3.80 -10.37
N CYS A 549 30.14 4.19 -9.30
CA CYS A 549 30.77 4.38 -7.98
C CYS A 549 31.26 3.08 -7.32
N PHE A 550 30.92 1.89 -7.84
CA PHE A 550 31.33 0.61 -7.28
C PHE A 550 32.64 0.08 -7.88
N THR A 551 33.39 -0.64 -7.06
CA THR A 551 34.58 -1.39 -7.49
C THR A 551 34.17 -2.52 -8.44
N ALA A 552 35.04 -2.89 -9.39
CA ALA A 552 34.78 -4.00 -10.30
C ALA A 552 34.53 -5.31 -9.51
N PRO A 553 33.34 -5.93 -9.63
CA PRO A 553 33.00 -7.12 -8.87
C PRO A 553 33.46 -8.40 -9.56
N GLU A 554 33.58 -9.48 -8.78
CA GLU A 554 33.53 -10.83 -9.29
C GLU A 554 32.11 -11.16 -9.75
N MET A 555 31.96 -11.71 -10.95
CA MET A 555 30.66 -12.00 -11.55
C MET A 555 30.27 -13.46 -11.30
N VAL A 556 29.04 -13.68 -10.83
CA VAL A 556 28.50 -15.02 -10.58
C VAL A 556 27.12 -15.16 -11.23
N GLU A 557 27.00 -16.09 -12.17
CA GLU A 557 25.73 -16.37 -12.83
C GLU A 557 24.82 -17.23 -11.95
N MET A 558 23.54 -16.85 -11.87
CA MET A 558 22.51 -17.61 -11.16
C MET A 558 21.84 -18.61 -12.10
N PRO A 559 21.98 -19.93 -11.87
CA PRO A 559 21.36 -20.94 -12.72
C PRO A 559 19.83 -20.92 -12.59
N LEU A 560 19.15 -21.24 -13.69
CA LEU A 560 17.70 -21.45 -13.71
C LEU A 560 17.30 -22.65 -12.84
N LEU A 561 16.13 -22.55 -12.23
CA LEU A 561 15.51 -23.66 -11.52
C LEU A 561 14.95 -24.68 -12.52
N ASN A 562 15.27 -25.95 -12.33
CA ASN A 562 14.61 -27.01 -13.09
C ASN A 562 13.24 -27.35 -12.47
N ARG A 563 12.40 -28.07 -13.23
CA ARG A 563 11.05 -28.48 -12.80
C ARG A 563 11.02 -29.16 -11.42
N ASP A 564 11.98 -30.04 -11.12
CA ASP A 564 11.99 -30.79 -9.86
C ASP A 564 12.33 -29.88 -8.67
N GLN A 565 13.26 -28.96 -8.86
CA GLN A 565 13.59 -27.92 -7.89
C GLN A 565 12.42 -26.96 -7.65
N ILE A 566 11.68 -26.57 -8.71
CA ILE A 566 10.47 -25.75 -8.58
C ILE A 566 9.43 -26.48 -7.72
N VAL A 567 9.16 -27.76 -8.00
CA VAL A 567 8.21 -28.55 -7.21
C VAL A 567 8.64 -28.68 -5.75
N GLU A 568 9.95 -28.78 -5.46
CA GLU A 568 10.46 -28.78 -4.09
C GLU A 568 10.22 -27.45 -3.39
N VAL A 569 10.46 -26.31 -4.07
CA VAL A 569 10.13 -24.97 -3.55
C VAL A 569 8.64 -24.84 -3.27
N LEU A 570 7.78 -25.32 -4.18
CA LEU A 570 6.32 -25.32 -3.97
C LEU A 570 5.92 -26.15 -2.76
N LYS A 571 6.55 -27.30 -2.52
CA LYS A 571 6.29 -28.13 -1.33
C LYS A 571 6.67 -27.40 -0.05
N ILE A 572 7.85 -26.76 -0.04
CA ILE A 572 8.32 -25.95 1.10
C ILE A 572 7.33 -24.82 1.40
N ASN A 573 6.83 -24.13 0.37
CA ASN A 573 5.99 -22.96 0.56
C ASN A 573 4.52 -23.31 0.88
N ASN A 574 3.97 -24.37 0.28
CA ASN A 574 2.53 -24.68 0.36
C ASN A 574 2.18 -25.84 1.30
N VAL A 575 3.00 -26.90 1.38
CA VAL A 575 2.69 -28.03 2.28
C VAL A 575 3.03 -27.67 3.71
N ALA A 576 4.21 -27.06 3.93
CA ALA A 576 4.61 -26.65 5.28
C ALA A 576 3.76 -25.51 5.85
N SER A 577 3.04 -24.75 5.01
CA SER A 577 2.03 -23.78 5.44
C SER A 577 0.65 -24.39 5.70
N GLY A 578 0.42 -25.64 5.32
CA GLY A 578 -0.92 -26.21 5.26
C GLY A 578 -1.82 -25.57 4.20
N ARG A 579 -1.27 -24.79 3.26
CA ARG A 579 -2.03 -24.11 2.21
C ARG A 579 -2.54 -25.10 1.17
N LEU A 580 -1.68 -25.99 0.69
CA LEU A 580 -2.06 -27.06 -0.25
C LEU A 580 -1.42 -28.39 0.16
N PRO A 581 -2.16 -29.51 0.07
CA PRO A 581 -1.62 -30.82 0.33
C PRO A 581 -0.75 -31.33 -0.85
N SER A 582 0.04 -32.38 -0.60
CA SER A 582 1.08 -32.85 -1.54
C SER A 582 0.54 -33.45 -2.84
N ASP A 583 -0.65 -34.02 -2.81
CA ASP A 583 -1.40 -34.52 -3.97
C ASP A 583 -1.75 -33.38 -4.94
N GLN A 584 -2.19 -32.23 -4.44
CA GLN A 584 -2.51 -31.05 -5.27
C GLN A 584 -1.27 -30.47 -5.94
N ILE A 585 -0.11 -30.49 -5.27
CA ILE A 585 1.16 -30.07 -5.90
C ILE A 585 1.55 -31.01 -7.05
N THR A 586 1.15 -32.29 -6.98
CA THR A 586 1.39 -33.23 -8.08
C THR A 586 0.60 -32.85 -9.33
N ARG A 587 -0.60 -32.24 -9.19
CA ARG A 587 -1.34 -31.68 -10.33
C ARG A 587 -0.56 -30.55 -11.01
N VAL A 588 0.05 -29.65 -10.24
CA VAL A 588 0.90 -28.58 -10.79
C VAL A 588 2.10 -29.18 -11.54
N ARG A 589 2.78 -30.16 -10.95
CA ARG A 589 3.90 -30.87 -11.60
C ARG A 589 3.51 -31.49 -12.95
N ASN A 590 2.31 -32.05 -13.06
CA ASN A 590 1.83 -32.67 -14.29
C ASN A 590 1.48 -31.65 -15.38
N LYS A 591 1.08 -30.43 -14.98
CA LYS A 591 0.80 -29.32 -15.92
C LYS A 591 2.07 -28.69 -16.47
N LEU A 592 3.13 -28.61 -15.65
CA LEU A 592 4.45 -28.11 -16.08
C LEU A 592 5.10 -29.05 -17.10
N LYS A 593 5.50 -28.52 -18.25
CA LYS A 593 6.21 -29.24 -19.32
C LYS A 593 7.61 -29.64 -18.84
N LYS A 594 8.15 -30.70 -19.44
CA LYS A 594 9.52 -31.16 -19.14
C LYS A 594 10.51 -30.13 -19.69
N GLY A 595 11.18 -29.40 -18.79
CA GLY A 595 12.08 -28.30 -19.13
C GLY A 595 11.60 -26.93 -18.67
N ASP A 596 10.37 -26.82 -18.14
CA ASP A 596 9.87 -25.57 -17.58
C ASP A 596 10.73 -25.13 -16.39
N SER A 597 11.09 -23.85 -16.41
CA SER A 597 11.87 -23.17 -15.38
C SER A 597 11.15 -21.94 -14.82
N ASP A 598 9.87 -21.78 -15.16
CA ASP A 598 9.05 -20.64 -14.75
C ASP A 598 8.39 -20.91 -13.39
N ILE A 599 9.05 -20.45 -12.33
CA ILE A 599 8.52 -20.51 -10.97
C ILE A 599 7.25 -19.65 -10.79
N ILE A 600 7.10 -18.57 -11.57
CA ILE A 600 5.96 -17.66 -11.46
C ILE A 600 4.69 -18.39 -11.92
N LEU A 601 4.77 -19.06 -13.08
CA LEU A 601 3.70 -19.91 -13.57
C LEU A 601 3.34 -20.99 -12.53
N ALA A 602 4.34 -21.64 -11.95
CA ALA A 602 4.13 -22.72 -10.99
C ALA A 602 3.44 -22.24 -9.69
N GLU A 603 3.80 -21.06 -9.16
CA GLU A 603 3.13 -20.43 -8.02
C GLU A 603 1.70 -19.99 -8.35
N MET A 604 1.49 -19.45 -9.55
CA MET A 604 0.17 -19.04 -10.04
C MET A 604 -0.79 -20.23 -10.15
N LEU A 605 -0.31 -21.38 -10.61
CA LEU A 605 -1.10 -22.62 -10.63
C LEU A 605 -1.47 -23.11 -9.23
N CYS A 606 -0.61 -22.90 -8.22
CA CYS A 606 -0.97 -23.17 -6.83
C CYS A 606 -2.10 -22.24 -6.35
N ASP A 607 -2.07 -20.96 -6.74
CA ASP A 607 -3.12 -20.00 -6.41
C ASP A 607 -4.47 -20.41 -7.03
N GLU A 608 -4.49 -20.82 -8.30
CA GLU A 608 -5.69 -21.34 -8.97
C GLU A 608 -6.29 -22.54 -8.25
N ILE A 609 -5.46 -23.52 -7.84
CA ILE A 609 -5.95 -24.68 -7.09
C ILE A 609 -6.49 -24.25 -5.72
N ALA A 610 -5.80 -23.33 -5.03
CA ALA A 610 -6.23 -22.84 -3.73
C ALA A 610 -7.56 -22.08 -3.79
N ASP A 611 -7.83 -21.40 -4.89
CA ASP A 611 -9.10 -20.71 -5.16
C ASP A 611 -10.20 -21.66 -5.66
N GLY A 612 -9.90 -22.96 -5.81
CA GLY A 612 -10.87 -23.99 -6.16
C GLY A 612 -11.11 -24.16 -7.66
N ASP A 613 -10.18 -23.69 -8.51
CA ASP A 613 -10.30 -23.85 -9.96
C ASP A 613 -10.07 -25.30 -10.39
N SER A 614 -11.04 -25.85 -11.11
CA SER A 614 -11.03 -27.23 -11.62
C SER A 614 -10.06 -27.39 -12.79
N GLU A 615 -10.07 -26.44 -13.73
CA GLU A 615 -9.18 -26.36 -14.88
C GLU A 615 -8.04 -25.38 -14.65
N LEU A 616 -6.81 -25.80 -14.95
CA LEU A 616 -5.61 -24.99 -14.75
C LEU A 616 -5.18 -24.29 -16.04
N THR A 617 -4.81 -23.02 -15.95
CA THR A 617 -4.25 -22.29 -17.10
C THR A 617 -2.85 -22.79 -17.46
N ASP A 618 -2.31 -22.32 -18.58
CA ASP A 618 -0.97 -22.67 -19.06
C ASP A 618 -0.03 -21.46 -19.21
N SER A 619 -0.53 -20.25 -18.93
CA SER A 619 0.19 -19.00 -19.11
C SER A 619 -0.38 -17.90 -18.21
N ILE A 620 0.45 -16.88 -17.93
CA ILE A 620 0.01 -15.66 -17.22
C ILE A 620 -1.12 -14.95 -17.98
N GLU A 621 -1.09 -14.99 -19.32
CA GLU A 621 -2.13 -14.40 -20.15
C GLU A 621 -3.49 -15.08 -20.00
N ALA A 622 -3.50 -16.42 -20.04
CA ALA A 622 -4.72 -17.19 -19.81
C ALA A 622 -5.25 -16.96 -18.38
N HIS A 623 -4.36 -16.82 -17.40
CA HIS A 623 -4.73 -16.53 -16.02
C HIS A 623 -5.38 -15.16 -15.88
N VAL A 624 -4.77 -14.10 -16.43
CA VAL A 624 -5.36 -12.76 -16.43
C VAL A 624 -6.71 -12.75 -17.15
N SER A 625 -6.82 -13.43 -18.30
CA SER A 625 -8.08 -13.54 -19.04
C SER A 625 -9.18 -14.28 -18.26
N ARG A 626 -8.81 -15.23 -17.40
CA ARG A 626 -9.73 -15.87 -16.45
C ARG A 626 -10.21 -14.89 -15.38
N ILE A 627 -9.32 -14.07 -14.82
CA ILE A 627 -9.72 -13.04 -13.84
C ILE A 627 -10.69 -12.04 -14.49
N GLU A 628 -10.42 -11.62 -15.73
CA GLU A 628 -11.34 -10.78 -16.52
C GLU A 628 -12.72 -11.44 -16.68
N SER A 629 -12.76 -12.75 -16.88
CA SER A 629 -14.01 -13.52 -16.98
C SER A 629 -14.74 -13.65 -15.64
N LYS A 630 -14.02 -13.69 -14.51
CA LYS A 630 -14.59 -13.84 -13.16
C LYS A 630 -15.10 -12.52 -12.57
N VAL A 631 -14.34 -11.44 -12.73
CA VAL A 631 -14.61 -10.13 -12.08
C VAL A 631 -15.18 -9.10 -13.07
N GLY A 632 -14.88 -9.27 -14.36
CA GLY A 632 -15.13 -8.31 -15.43
C GLY A 632 -13.81 -7.73 -15.97
N ALA A 633 -13.73 -7.58 -17.29
CA ALA A 633 -12.52 -7.07 -17.95
C ALA A 633 -12.16 -5.64 -17.53
N GLU A 634 -13.16 -4.80 -17.30
CA GLU A 634 -12.96 -3.38 -16.98
C GLU A 634 -12.33 -3.14 -15.59
N PRO A 635 -12.84 -3.74 -14.48
CA PRO A 635 -12.14 -3.72 -13.19
C PRO A 635 -10.70 -4.20 -13.27
N VAL A 636 -10.45 -5.31 -13.98
CA VAL A 636 -9.10 -5.87 -14.12
C VAL A 636 -8.19 -4.89 -14.85
N ARG A 637 -8.65 -4.33 -15.98
CA ARG A 637 -7.93 -3.32 -16.75
C ARG A 637 -7.55 -2.13 -15.88
N ILE A 638 -8.52 -1.51 -15.19
CA ILE A 638 -8.29 -0.30 -14.38
C ILE A 638 -7.28 -0.59 -13.26
N VAL A 639 -7.50 -1.64 -12.45
CA VAL A 639 -6.59 -1.99 -11.33
C VAL A 639 -5.18 -2.27 -11.84
N CYS A 640 -5.05 -2.99 -12.95
CA CYS A 640 -3.75 -3.28 -13.57
C CYS A 640 -3.04 -2.02 -14.09
N GLN A 641 -3.77 -1.10 -14.76
CA GLN A 641 -3.24 0.19 -15.21
C GLN A 641 -2.70 1.01 -14.03
N LEU A 642 -3.47 1.07 -12.93
CA LEU A 642 -3.10 1.80 -11.72
C LEU A 642 -1.83 1.22 -11.07
N LEU A 643 -1.79 -0.09 -10.84
CA LEU A 643 -0.62 -0.78 -10.28
C LEU A 643 0.63 -0.63 -11.13
N CYS A 644 0.49 -0.55 -12.47
CA CYS A 644 1.61 -0.33 -13.37
C CYS A 644 2.11 1.12 -13.42
N SER A 645 1.27 2.09 -13.05
CA SER A 645 1.59 3.52 -13.11
C SER A 645 2.38 3.99 -11.89
N LEU A 646 2.28 3.26 -10.76
CA LEU A 646 3.06 3.58 -9.55
C LEU A 646 4.43 2.92 -9.48
N PRO A 647 5.44 3.65 -9.00
CA PRO A 647 6.72 3.06 -8.66
C PRO A 647 6.72 2.25 -7.34
N TYR A 648 5.88 2.56 -6.35
CA TYR A 648 6.00 1.97 -4.99
C TYR A 648 4.74 1.27 -4.47
N GLY A 649 3.89 0.83 -5.38
CA GLY A 649 2.66 0.10 -5.06
C GLY A 649 1.55 0.95 -4.45
N LEU A 650 0.33 0.41 -4.44
CA LEU A 650 -0.88 1.10 -4.00
C LEU A 650 -1.51 0.41 -2.80
N THR A 651 -2.11 1.17 -1.89
CA THR A 651 -3.09 0.61 -0.94
C THR A 651 -4.35 0.15 -1.66
N SER A 652 -5.05 -0.81 -1.05
CA SER A 652 -6.38 -1.20 -1.50
C SER A 652 -7.34 0.00 -1.52
N LEU A 653 -7.28 0.89 -0.53
CA LEU A 653 -8.03 2.15 -0.51
C LEU A 653 -7.76 3.03 -1.75
N GLU A 654 -6.49 3.29 -2.09
CA GLU A 654 -6.14 4.10 -3.27
C GLU A 654 -6.64 3.43 -4.57
N VAL A 655 -6.56 2.10 -4.67
CA VAL A 655 -7.08 1.36 -5.83
C VAL A 655 -8.60 1.50 -5.93
N SER A 656 -9.31 1.36 -4.81
CA SER A 656 -10.76 1.48 -4.72
C SER A 656 -11.25 2.90 -5.06
N ASP A 657 -10.63 3.93 -4.50
CA ASP A 657 -10.95 5.33 -4.78
C ASP A 657 -10.62 5.69 -6.24
N ALA A 658 -9.49 5.20 -6.77
CA ALA A 658 -9.14 5.39 -8.18
C ALA A 658 -10.14 4.75 -9.12
N TYR A 659 -10.57 3.53 -8.81
CA TYR A 659 -11.56 2.83 -9.62
C TYR A 659 -12.87 3.63 -9.68
N ARG A 660 -13.35 4.15 -8.54
CA ARG A 660 -14.57 4.99 -8.48
C ARG A 660 -14.43 6.25 -9.33
N LEU A 661 -13.29 6.92 -9.23
CA LEU A 661 -13.02 8.15 -9.99
C LEU A 661 -12.93 7.89 -11.50
N VAL A 662 -12.23 6.82 -11.91
CA VAL A 662 -12.13 6.45 -13.33
C VAL A 662 -13.50 6.12 -13.93
N GLN A 663 -14.34 5.39 -13.18
CA GLN A 663 -15.71 5.09 -13.60
C GLN A 663 -16.54 6.37 -13.78
N ARG A 664 -16.43 7.32 -12.84
CA ARG A 664 -17.04 8.65 -12.94
C ARG A 664 -16.61 9.39 -14.21
N ASN A 665 -15.30 9.53 -14.40
CA ASN A 665 -14.73 10.32 -15.48
C ASN A 665 -14.99 9.73 -16.87
N SER A 666 -15.21 8.42 -16.97
CA SER A 666 -15.47 7.75 -18.25
C SER A 666 -16.89 8.00 -18.80
N GLY A 667 -17.78 8.66 -18.04
CA GLY A 667 -19.16 8.91 -18.47
C GLY A 667 -19.99 7.63 -18.66
N MET A 668 -19.45 6.47 -18.29
CA MET A 668 -20.24 5.25 -18.16
C MET A 668 -21.30 5.56 -17.11
N SER A 669 -22.56 5.17 -17.39
CA SER A 669 -23.57 5.27 -16.36
C SER A 669 -23.05 4.47 -15.18
N PHE A 670 -22.68 5.14 -14.09
CA PHE A 670 -22.89 4.54 -12.79
C PHE A 670 -24.26 3.92 -12.90
N ASP A 671 -24.38 2.61 -12.73
CA ASP A 671 -25.63 2.13 -12.19
C ASP A 671 -25.74 2.93 -10.88
N PRO A 672 -26.67 3.90 -10.74
CA PRO A 672 -26.66 4.87 -9.64
C PRO A 672 -26.79 4.19 -8.25
N THR A 673 -26.98 2.88 -8.29
CA THR A 673 -27.29 1.97 -7.21
C THR A 673 -26.07 1.50 -6.41
N ASP A 674 -24.82 1.48 -6.90
CA ASP A 674 -23.66 1.24 -6.02
C ASP A 674 -22.30 1.74 -6.53
N VAL A 675 -21.71 2.69 -5.82
CA VAL A 675 -20.38 3.26 -6.09
C VAL A 675 -19.28 2.51 -5.34
N MET A 676 -19.60 1.75 -4.29
CA MET A 676 -18.62 1.14 -3.38
C MET A 676 -18.45 -0.36 -3.67
N THR A 677 -18.26 -0.73 -4.94
CA THR A 677 -18.18 -2.14 -5.33
C THR A 677 -16.89 -2.83 -4.82
N PRO A 678 -16.95 -4.12 -4.41
CA PRO A 678 -15.77 -4.88 -3.96
C PRO A 678 -14.88 -5.39 -5.11
N LYS A 679 -15.24 -5.12 -6.37
CA LYS A 679 -14.52 -5.63 -7.55
C LYS A 679 -13.02 -5.31 -7.54
N PRO A 680 -12.55 -4.10 -7.17
CA PRO A 680 -11.11 -3.82 -7.13
C PRO A 680 -10.35 -4.71 -6.14
N GLU A 681 -10.93 -4.95 -4.96
CA GLU A 681 -10.37 -5.85 -3.94
C GLU A 681 -10.32 -7.31 -4.44
N MET A 682 -11.36 -7.74 -5.15
CA MET A 682 -11.38 -9.06 -5.79
C MET A 682 -10.26 -9.21 -6.83
N VAL A 683 -9.99 -8.18 -7.64
CA VAL A 683 -8.86 -8.21 -8.60
C VAL A 683 -7.53 -8.37 -7.85
N LEU A 684 -7.29 -7.58 -6.80
CA LEU A 684 -6.08 -7.72 -5.97
C LEU A 684 -5.95 -9.13 -5.38
N ARG A 685 -7.07 -9.71 -4.93
CA ARG A 685 -7.13 -11.06 -4.39
C ARG A 685 -6.78 -12.14 -5.41
N TYR A 686 -7.36 -12.07 -6.62
CA TYR A 686 -7.16 -13.07 -7.68
C TYR A 686 -5.84 -12.94 -8.42
N LEU A 687 -5.24 -11.74 -8.49
CA LEU A 687 -3.87 -11.59 -9.00
C LEU A 687 -2.84 -12.34 -8.12
N GLY A 688 -3.16 -12.58 -6.85
CA GLY A 688 -2.45 -13.55 -6.01
C GLY A 688 -0.94 -13.37 -5.98
N CYS A 689 -0.20 -14.43 -6.31
CA CYS A 689 1.25 -14.51 -6.29
C CYS A 689 1.94 -13.57 -7.30
N LEU A 690 1.20 -13.07 -8.29
CA LEU A 690 1.70 -12.05 -9.21
C LEU A 690 1.98 -10.72 -8.49
N LEU A 691 1.35 -10.53 -7.33
CA LEU A 691 1.57 -9.39 -6.45
C LEU A 691 2.47 -9.73 -5.26
N ILE A 692 3.01 -8.68 -4.68
CA ILE A 692 3.71 -8.68 -3.40
C ILE A 692 3.12 -7.59 -2.51
N ASN A 693 3.06 -7.90 -1.21
CA ASN A 693 2.68 -6.95 -0.20
C ASN A 693 3.94 -6.34 0.40
N VAL A 694 4.04 -5.01 0.35
CA VAL A 694 5.10 -4.25 1.01
C VAL A 694 4.46 -3.41 2.10
N TYR A 695 5.16 -3.24 3.22
CA TYR A 695 4.66 -2.44 4.34
C TYR A 695 5.46 -1.15 4.49
N THR A 696 4.84 -0.04 4.11
CA THR A 696 5.41 1.31 4.14
C THR A 696 4.49 2.23 4.93
N ASP A 697 5.05 3.09 5.78
CA ASP A 697 4.29 4.09 6.56
C ASP A 697 3.07 3.51 7.31
N LYS A 698 3.26 2.35 7.97
CA LYS A 698 2.21 1.60 8.70
C LYS A 698 1.03 1.15 7.82
N ARG A 699 1.19 1.14 6.50
CA ARG A 699 0.18 0.71 5.53
C ARG A 699 0.69 -0.48 4.74
N LYS A 700 -0.24 -1.26 4.20
CA LYS A 700 0.03 -2.36 3.28
C LYS A 700 -0.17 -1.87 1.84
N VAL A 701 0.87 -1.97 1.01
CA VAL A 701 0.80 -1.63 -0.42
C VAL A 701 0.99 -2.87 -1.29
N TRP A 702 0.28 -2.89 -2.40
CA TRP A 702 0.32 -3.92 -3.43
C TRP A 702 1.20 -3.45 -4.58
N ALA A 703 2.16 -4.27 -4.97
CA ALA A 703 3.01 -4.06 -6.14
C ALA A 703 3.15 -5.36 -6.92
N PHE A 704 3.51 -5.29 -8.20
CA PHE A 704 3.87 -6.49 -8.94
C PHE A 704 5.16 -7.10 -8.37
N ARG A 705 5.11 -8.40 -8.06
CA ARG A 705 6.25 -9.13 -7.49
C ARG A 705 7.45 -9.18 -8.43
N HIS A 706 7.17 -9.31 -9.73
CA HIS A 706 8.20 -9.47 -10.75
C HIS A 706 8.04 -8.42 -11.85
N THR A 707 9.16 -7.81 -12.24
CA THR A 707 9.21 -6.83 -13.34
C THR A 707 8.74 -7.39 -14.67
N SER A 708 8.91 -8.70 -14.90
CA SER A 708 8.38 -9.39 -16.09
C SER A 708 6.85 -9.37 -16.15
N VAL A 709 6.17 -9.58 -15.01
CA VAL A 709 4.72 -9.50 -14.89
C VAL A 709 4.26 -8.06 -15.12
N ALA A 710 4.89 -7.09 -14.46
CA ALA A 710 4.59 -5.68 -14.68
C ALA A 710 4.76 -5.26 -16.14
N HIS A 711 5.78 -5.78 -16.84
CA HIS A 711 6.00 -5.50 -18.25
C HIS A 711 4.89 -6.10 -19.14
N TYR A 712 4.50 -7.34 -18.90
CA TYR A 712 3.38 -7.98 -19.60
C TYR A 712 2.09 -7.17 -19.42
N ILE A 713 1.74 -6.82 -18.19
CA ILE A 713 0.53 -6.06 -17.88
C ILE A 713 0.56 -4.68 -18.54
N LYS A 714 1.72 -4.00 -18.56
CA LYS A 714 1.90 -2.74 -19.31
C LYS A 714 1.65 -2.92 -20.81
N GLN A 715 2.15 -4.00 -21.42
CA GLN A 715 1.90 -4.28 -22.83
C GLN A 715 0.44 -4.61 -23.13
N ARG A 716 -0.31 -5.15 -22.17
CA ARG A 716 -1.74 -5.47 -22.35
C ARG A 716 -2.64 -4.25 -22.17
N TYR A 717 -2.39 -3.40 -21.17
CA TYR A 717 -3.33 -2.33 -20.79
C TYR A 717 -2.78 -0.90 -20.82
N LEU A 718 -1.48 -0.69 -21.02
CA LEU A 718 -0.86 0.65 -21.09
C LEU A 718 0.00 0.76 -22.35
N THR A 719 -0.66 0.59 -23.50
CA THR A 719 0.00 0.54 -24.81
C THR A 719 0.33 1.93 -25.34
N SER A 720 -0.49 2.93 -25.02
CA SER A 720 -0.34 4.30 -25.51
C SER A 720 0.18 5.25 -24.43
N PRO A 721 0.98 6.28 -24.80
CA PRO A 721 1.35 7.35 -23.88
C PRO A 721 0.14 8.09 -23.29
N GLY A 722 -0.97 8.15 -24.04
CA GLY A 722 -2.22 8.76 -23.59
C GLY A 722 -2.86 8.03 -22.42
N GLU A 723 -2.87 6.68 -22.43
CA GLU A 723 -3.36 5.87 -21.31
C GLU A 723 -2.51 6.07 -20.05
N VAL A 724 -1.19 6.13 -20.20
CA VAL A 724 -0.28 6.40 -19.08
C VAL A 724 -0.55 7.79 -18.51
N LYS A 725 -0.68 8.80 -19.36
CA LYS A 725 -1.00 10.17 -18.94
C LYS A 725 -2.34 10.23 -18.21
N LEU A 726 -3.39 9.65 -18.77
CA LEU A 726 -4.73 9.61 -18.18
C LEU A 726 -4.72 8.88 -16.82
N THR A 727 -3.99 7.77 -16.71
CA THR A 727 -3.87 7.03 -15.45
C THR A 727 -3.18 7.87 -14.38
N ASN A 728 -2.12 8.60 -14.74
CA ASN A 728 -1.47 9.54 -13.82
C ASN A 728 -2.36 10.74 -13.47
N GLU A 729 -3.19 11.23 -14.40
CA GLU A 729 -4.17 12.30 -14.12
C GLU A 729 -5.18 11.86 -13.06
N ASN A 730 -5.78 10.67 -13.21
CA ASN A 730 -6.70 10.13 -12.21
C ASN A 730 -6.00 9.95 -10.84
N MET A 731 -4.75 9.47 -10.82
CA MET A 731 -4.00 9.35 -9.56
C MET A 731 -3.67 10.70 -8.90
N ALA A 732 -3.35 11.72 -9.69
CA ALA A 732 -3.08 13.06 -9.19
C ALA A 732 -4.32 13.67 -8.53
N GLU A 733 -5.50 13.43 -9.09
CA GLU A 733 -6.78 13.91 -8.57
C GLU A 733 -7.12 13.28 -7.20
N ILE A 734 -7.01 11.96 -7.08
CA ILE A 734 -7.26 11.22 -5.82
C ILE A 734 -6.40 11.76 -4.67
N ILE A 735 -5.11 11.92 -4.93
CA ILE A 735 -4.14 12.30 -3.90
C ILE A 735 -4.24 13.78 -3.54
N SER A 736 -4.68 14.62 -4.47
CA SER A 736 -4.89 16.03 -4.18
C SER A 736 -6.09 16.22 -3.26
N SER A 737 -7.13 15.37 -3.39
CA SER A 737 -8.38 15.42 -2.64
C SER A 737 -9.00 16.84 -2.58
N VAL A 738 -8.78 17.64 -3.62
CA VAL A 738 -9.36 18.97 -3.74
C VAL A 738 -10.69 18.78 -4.47
N PRO A 739 -11.85 19.01 -3.83
CA PRO A 739 -13.11 19.04 -4.56
C PRO A 739 -13.02 20.15 -5.59
N SER A 740 -13.41 19.87 -6.84
CA SER A 740 -13.62 20.95 -7.78
C SER A 740 -14.78 21.84 -7.29
N PRO A 741 -14.85 23.12 -7.68
CA PRO A 741 -15.99 23.98 -7.34
C PRO A 741 -17.35 23.41 -7.80
N GLU A 742 -17.33 22.55 -8.82
CA GLU A 742 -18.51 21.83 -9.32
C GLU A 742 -18.92 20.67 -8.38
N ASP A 743 -17.96 20.08 -7.64
CA ASP A 743 -18.18 19.00 -6.66
C ASP A 743 -18.79 19.48 -5.34
N GLU A 744 -18.67 20.77 -5.01
CA GLU A 744 -19.29 21.34 -3.79
C GLU A 744 -20.82 21.27 -3.81
N HIS A 745 -21.42 21.20 -5.00
CA HIS A 745 -22.86 21.19 -5.19
C HIS A 745 -23.47 19.78 -5.30
N ASP A 746 -22.66 18.71 -5.37
CA ASP A 746 -23.14 17.33 -5.41
C ASP A 746 -22.53 16.48 -4.28
N PRO A 747 -23.26 16.21 -3.17
CA PRO A 747 -22.79 15.42 -2.04
C PRO A 747 -22.44 13.96 -2.39
N VAL A 748 -22.93 13.46 -3.54
CA VAL A 748 -22.61 12.14 -4.08
C VAL A 748 -21.15 12.08 -4.54
N THR A 749 -20.61 13.20 -5.03
CA THR A 749 -19.27 13.33 -5.64
C THR A 749 -18.18 13.67 -4.65
N THR A 750 -18.49 14.49 -3.64
CA THR A 750 -17.55 14.94 -2.61
C THR A 750 -17.08 13.80 -1.69
N ASN A 751 -17.84 12.70 -1.60
CA ASN A 751 -17.58 11.56 -0.71
C ASN A 751 -17.01 10.31 -1.44
N LEU A 752 -16.60 10.43 -2.70
CA LEU A 752 -16.11 9.29 -3.50
C LEU A 752 -14.70 8.85 -3.12
N VAL A 753 -13.91 9.78 -2.60
CA VAL A 753 -12.49 9.62 -2.31
C VAL A 753 -12.24 9.90 -0.84
N PHE A 754 -11.41 9.07 -0.21
CA PHE A 754 -11.02 9.26 1.18
C PHE A 754 -10.21 10.57 1.34
N PRO A 755 -10.44 11.36 2.40
CA PRO A 755 -9.72 12.63 2.59
C PRO A 755 -8.20 12.46 2.69
N GLN A 756 -7.44 13.16 1.83
CA GLN A 756 -5.96 13.19 1.86
C GLN A 756 -5.40 14.60 2.11
N PRO A 757 -5.69 15.31 3.22
CA PRO A 757 -5.08 16.60 3.49
C PRO A 757 -3.55 16.48 3.61
N ILE A 758 -2.80 17.51 3.22
CA ILE A 758 -1.32 17.54 3.38
C ILE A 758 -0.96 17.47 4.87
N ASN A 759 -1.59 18.33 5.66
CA ASN A 759 -1.45 18.40 7.11
C ASN A 759 -2.74 17.93 7.76
N LYS A 760 -2.63 16.96 8.67
CA LYS A 760 -3.75 16.44 9.45
C LYS A 760 -3.99 17.32 10.67
N GLU A 761 -5.20 17.31 11.22
CA GLU A 761 -5.54 18.11 12.41
C GLU A 761 -4.66 17.78 13.62
N ASN A 762 -4.21 16.53 13.72
CA ASN A 762 -3.27 16.09 14.75
C ASN A 762 -1.82 16.60 14.58
N GLY A 763 -1.54 17.41 13.55
CA GLY A 763 -0.23 17.99 13.22
C GLY A 763 0.70 17.08 12.41
N THR A 764 0.30 15.84 12.10
CA THR A 764 1.10 14.92 11.27
C THR A 764 0.96 15.22 9.78
N VAL A 765 1.96 14.81 9.00
CA VAL A 765 1.97 14.96 7.54
C VAL A 765 1.44 13.70 6.90
N ASN A 766 0.64 13.86 5.85
CA ASN A 766 0.27 12.77 4.97
C ASN A 766 1.46 12.36 4.09
N MET A 767 2.23 11.37 4.56
CA MET A 767 3.41 10.83 3.88
C MET A 767 3.12 10.36 2.46
N ARG A 768 1.96 9.73 2.22
CA ARG A 768 1.55 9.24 0.89
C ARG A 768 1.44 10.39 -0.11
N ARG A 769 0.74 11.46 0.29
CA ARG A 769 0.55 12.64 -0.55
C ARG A 769 1.87 13.33 -0.88
N ILE A 770 2.68 13.67 0.12
CA ILE A 770 3.95 14.39 -0.12
C ILE A 770 4.97 13.57 -0.94
N ARG A 771 4.92 12.24 -0.88
CA ARG A 771 5.85 11.38 -1.63
C ARG A 771 5.49 11.22 -3.09
N PHE A 772 4.21 11.31 -3.44
CA PHE A 772 3.75 10.87 -4.77
C PHE A 772 2.97 11.92 -5.56
N GLN A 773 2.45 12.98 -4.94
CA GLN A 773 1.69 14.01 -5.66
C GLN A 773 2.51 14.66 -6.79
N TRP A 774 3.79 15.00 -6.52
CA TRP A 774 4.71 15.55 -7.54
C TRP A 774 4.94 14.57 -8.69
N TYR A 775 5.00 13.27 -8.41
CA TYR A 775 5.28 12.25 -9.40
C TYR A 775 4.11 12.13 -10.40
N TYR A 776 2.88 12.02 -9.92
CA TYR A 776 1.74 11.93 -10.84
C TYR A 776 1.59 13.19 -11.65
N THR A 777 1.64 14.36 -11.00
CA THR A 777 1.49 15.66 -11.67
C THR A 777 2.59 15.87 -12.72
N LEU A 778 3.84 15.49 -12.44
CA LEU A 778 4.94 15.44 -13.41
C LEU A 778 4.56 14.58 -14.64
N HIS A 779 4.04 13.38 -14.41
CA HIS A 779 3.70 12.44 -15.48
C HIS A 779 2.38 12.73 -16.20
N THR A 780 1.55 13.66 -15.71
CA THR A 780 0.43 14.22 -16.50
C THR A 780 0.90 15.14 -17.61
N GLY A 781 2.10 15.73 -17.49
CA GLY A 781 2.58 16.79 -18.36
C GLY A 781 1.87 18.13 -18.18
N LYS A 782 0.93 18.27 -17.22
CA LYS A 782 0.29 19.54 -16.86
C LYS A 782 1.20 20.31 -15.91
N LEU A 783 2.18 21.02 -16.47
CA LEU A 783 3.22 21.73 -15.71
C LEU A 783 2.66 22.75 -14.70
N ASP A 784 1.59 23.46 -15.08
CA ASP A 784 0.91 24.41 -14.20
C ASP A 784 0.42 23.73 -12.91
N VAL A 785 -0.25 22.58 -13.04
CA VAL A 785 -0.74 21.79 -11.88
C VAL A 785 0.43 21.30 -11.02
N LEU A 786 1.52 20.82 -11.62
CA LEU A 786 2.72 20.43 -10.89
C LEU A 786 3.26 21.59 -10.04
N LYS A 787 3.38 22.78 -10.62
CA LYS A 787 3.87 23.97 -9.91
C LYS A 787 2.92 24.41 -8.80
N ASP A 788 1.64 24.57 -9.13
CA ASP A 788 0.63 25.15 -8.22
C ASP A 788 0.32 24.25 -7.02
N THR A 789 0.42 22.93 -7.21
CA THR A 789 0.06 21.96 -6.16
C THR A 789 1.26 21.37 -5.42
N THR A 790 2.49 21.50 -5.96
CA THR A 790 3.71 20.93 -5.34
C THR A 790 4.92 21.85 -5.37
N LEU A 791 5.64 21.97 -6.50
CA LEU A 791 7.00 22.53 -6.53
C LEU A 791 7.07 24.04 -6.28
N CYS A 792 5.98 24.80 -6.52
CA CYS A 792 5.85 26.22 -6.21
C CYS A 792 4.79 26.47 -5.12
N ASN A 793 4.48 25.45 -4.32
CA ASN A 793 3.51 25.50 -3.24
C ASN A 793 4.23 25.38 -1.89
N PHE A 794 4.20 26.44 -1.07
CA PHE A 794 4.96 26.46 0.18
C PHE A 794 4.51 25.39 1.19
N ASP A 795 3.20 25.17 1.33
CA ASP A 795 2.66 24.16 2.26
C ASP A 795 3.15 22.76 1.91
N TYR A 796 3.21 22.44 0.61
CA TYR A 796 3.78 21.18 0.14
C TYR A 796 5.27 21.08 0.44
N LEU A 797 6.06 22.12 0.16
CA LEU A 797 7.51 22.10 0.40
C LEU A 797 7.86 21.98 1.88
N GLU A 798 7.15 22.71 2.76
CA GLU A 798 7.29 22.59 4.22
C GLU A 798 6.96 21.17 4.67
N ALA A 799 5.82 20.64 4.24
CA ALA A 799 5.37 19.32 4.64
C ALA A 799 6.32 18.22 4.14
N CYS A 800 6.81 18.35 2.90
CA CYS A 800 7.80 17.44 2.32
C CYS A 800 9.13 17.49 3.09
N PHE A 801 9.63 18.69 3.43
CA PHE A 801 10.85 18.83 4.22
C PHE A 801 10.66 18.24 5.63
N ARG A 802 9.53 18.52 6.28
CA ARG A 802 9.22 18.02 7.62
C ARG A 802 9.01 16.50 7.65
N GLY A 803 8.37 15.91 6.65
CA GLY A 803 8.03 14.48 6.62
C GLY A 803 9.11 13.56 6.01
N CYS A 804 9.75 14.00 4.91
CA CYS A 804 10.73 13.22 4.16
C CYS A 804 12.17 13.69 4.36
N GLY A 805 12.38 14.90 4.90
CA GLY A 805 13.69 15.52 5.03
C GLY A 805 14.17 16.20 3.75
N LEU A 806 15.21 17.02 3.87
CA LEU A 806 15.74 17.83 2.76
C LEU A 806 16.23 16.95 1.59
N ALA A 807 16.68 15.71 1.86
CA ALA A 807 17.39 14.81 0.93
C ALA A 807 16.46 14.42 -0.18
N HIS A 808 15.31 13.94 0.25
CA HIS A 808 14.22 13.61 -0.62
C HIS A 808 13.72 14.85 -1.39
N LEU A 809 13.56 15.99 -0.70
CA LEU A 809 13.13 17.23 -1.36
C LEU A 809 14.06 17.63 -2.52
N LEU A 810 15.38 17.60 -2.30
CA LEU A 810 16.35 17.89 -3.36
C LEU A 810 16.32 16.84 -4.48
N SER A 811 16.14 15.56 -4.16
CA SER A 811 16.00 14.50 -5.17
C SER A 811 14.74 14.70 -6.03
N ILE A 812 13.63 15.18 -5.47
CA ILE A 812 12.42 15.52 -6.21
C ILE A 812 12.72 16.63 -7.23
N PHE A 813 13.35 17.73 -6.80
CA PHE A 813 13.72 18.81 -7.71
C PHE A 813 14.72 18.35 -8.77
N GLU A 814 15.72 17.56 -8.39
CA GLU A 814 16.70 17.01 -9.33
C GLU A 814 16.03 16.14 -10.40
N GLU A 815 15.11 15.25 -10.00
CA GLU A 815 14.35 14.40 -10.92
C GLU A 815 13.46 15.22 -11.87
N CYS A 816 12.73 16.22 -11.34
CA CYS A 816 11.88 17.08 -12.15
C CYS A 816 12.70 17.90 -13.15
N SER A 817 13.83 18.49 -12.73
CA SER A 817 14.73 19.25 -13.61
C SER A 817 15.46 18.40 -14.66
N GLN A 818 15.54 17.08 -14.48
CA GLN A 818 16.06 16.18 -15.52
C GLN A 818 15.05 15.90 -16.63
N GLN A 819 13.74 16.06 -16.34
CA GLN A 819 12.66 15.78 -17.28
C GLN A 819 12.05 17.06 -17.88
N ILE A 820 12.09 18.18 -17.15
CA ILE A 820 11.47 19.45 -17.52
C ILE A 820 12.49 20.58 -17.44
N LEU A 821 12.43 21.48 -18.42
CA LEU A 821 13.12 22.77 -18.40
C LEU A 821 12.10 23.89 -18.09
N ASP A 822 12.02 24.31 -16.84
CA ASP A 822 11.11 25.38 -16.38
C ASP A 822 11.87 26.40 -15.50
N HIS A 823 11.56 27.68 -15.69
CA HIS A 823 12.25 28.77 -15.00
C HIS A 823 12.01 28.77 -13.49
N ASP A 824 10.77 28.61 -13.05
CA ASP A 824 10.40 28.71 -11.64
C ASP A 824 11.03 27.57 -10.83
N ILE A 825 10.98 26.35 -11.39
CA ILE A 825 11.60 25.16 -10.79
C ILE A 825 13.11 25.34 -10.67
N LEU A 826 13.78 25.87 -11.70
CA LEU A 826 15.23 26.11 -11.67
C LEU A 826 15.61 27.24 -10.69
N VAL A 827 14.82 28.30 -10.58
CA VAL A 827 15.02 29.35 -9.57
C VAL A 827 14.95 28.73 -8.18
N LEU A 828 13.87 28.02 -7.85
CA LEU A 828 13.70 27.40 -6.54
C LEU A 828 14.80 26.38 -6.24
N PHE A 829 15.18 25.55 -7.21
CA PHE A 829 16.20 24.55 -7.00
C PHE A 829 17.61 25.14 -6.91
N GLU A 830 18.08 25.81 -7.97
CA GLU A 830 19.49 26.23 -8.09
C GLU A 830 19.80 27.52 -7.35
N GLN A 831 18.84 28.45 -7.27
CA GLN A 831 19.06 29.76 -6.66
C GLN A 831 18.62 29.86 -5.22
N VAL A 832 17.69 28.99 -4.77
CA VAL A 832 17.14 29.05 -3.43
C VAL A 832 17.52 27.85 -2.57
N LEU A 833 17.10 26.64 -2.94
CA LEU A 833 17.31 25.43 -2.13
C LEU A 833 18.77 25.01 -2.04
N LEU A 834 19.49 24.90 -3.16
CA LEU A 834 20.91 24.51 -3.14
C LEU A 834 21.78 25.47 -2.29
N PRO A 835 21.63 26.81 -2.40
CA PRO A 835 22.38 27.75 -1.56
C PRO A 835 21.92 27.78 -0.10
N ALA A 836 20.68 27.39 0.20
CA ALA A 836 20.13 27.37 1.56
C ALA A 836 20.60 26.15 2.38
N ILE A 837 21.11 25.10 1.73
CA ILE A 837 21.52 23.84 2.39
C ILE A 837 22.33 24.07 3.69
N PRO A 838 23.39 24.91 3.73
CA PRO A 838 24.18 25.07 4.95
C PRO A 838 23.38 25.62 6.14
N THR A 839 22.36 26.45 5.89
CA THR A 839 21.45 26.96 6.92
C THR A 839 20.45 25.89 7.32
N LEU A 840 19.79 25.26 6.35
CA LEU A 840 18.72 24.28 6.58
C LEU A 840 19.19 23.01 7.31
N ILE A 841 20.47 22.67 7.20
CA ILE A 841 21.08 21.58 7.97
C ILE A 841 21.17 21.92 9.45
N ARG A 842 21.43 23.20 9.78
CA ARG A 842 21.59 23.65 11.17
C ARG A 842 20.23 23.87 11.82
N ASP A 843 19.32 24.49 11.08
CA ASP A 843 17.96 24.75 11.52
C ASP A 843 17.00 24.63 10.34
N LYS A 844 16.04 23.71 10.47
CA LYS A 844 15.02 23.44 9.44
C LYS A 844 13.94 24.51 9.40
N GLU A 845 13.69 25.20 10.52
CA GLU A 845 12.64 26.22 10.61
C GLU A 845 13.02 27.48 9.79
N GLU A 846 14.30 27.62 9.44
CA GLU A 846 14.82 28.68 8.57
C GLU A 846 14.44 28.49 7.09
N LEU A 847 13.72 27.43 6.70
CA LEU A 847 13.23 27.26 5.32
C LEU A 847 12.44 28.49 4.84
N VAL A 848 11.57 29.02 5.70
CA VAL A 848 10.77 30.21 5.42
C VAL A 848 11.67 31.41 5.14
N CYS A 849 12.65 31.65 6.02
CA CYS A 849 13.57 32.77 5.93
C CYS A 849 14.45 32.69 4.67
N GLU A 850 14.95 31.50 4.35
CA GLU A 850 15.82 31.26 3.19
C GLU A 850 15.06 31.47 1.86
N LEU A 851 13.82 30.98 1.78
CA LEU A 851 12.92 31.21 0.64
C LEU A 851 12.56 32.69 0.51
N LEU A 852 12.06 33.31 1.59
CA LEU A 852 11.59 34.70 1.60
C LEU A 852 12.70 35.68 1.20
N ASN A 853 13.91 35.52 1.76
CA ASN A 853 15.07 36.38 1.46
C ASN A 853 15.41 36.41 -0.03
N ARG A 854 15.46 35.23 -0.67
CA ARG A 854 15.96 35.08 -2.03
C ARG A 854 14.88 35.38 -3.06
N LEU A 855 13.66 34.92 -2.82
CA LEU A 855 12.55 35.19 -3.74
C LEU A 855 12.15 36.66 -3.72
N ARG A 856 12.09 37.31 -2.56
CA ARG A 856 11.77 38.74 -2.52
C ARG A 856 12.85 39.61 -3.17
N PHE A 857 14.12 39.21 -3.12
CA PHE A 857 15.21 39.91 -3.81
C PHE A 857 14.96 40.00 -5.33
N THR A 858 14.32 38.99 -5.91
CA THR A 858 13.99 38.94 -7.35
C THR A 858 12.50 39.17 -7.65
N SER A 859 11.70 39.64 -6.69
CA SER A 859 10.24 39.80 -6.81
C SER A 859 9.78 40.54 -8.08
N SER A 860 10.51 41.56 -8.52
CA SER A 860 10.20 42.31 -9.74
C SER A 860 10.43 41.54 -11.06
N LYS A 861 11.16 40.42 -11.00
CA LYS A 861 11.52 39.55 -12.13
C LYS A 861 10.93 38.14 -12.00
N ASN A 862 10.37 37.82 -10.85
CA ASN A 862 9.73 36.55 -10.58
C ASN A 862 8.44 36.42 -11.39
N SER A 863 8.04 35.17 -11.64
CA SER A 863 6.69 34.86 -12.11
C SER A 863 5.65 35.15 -11.03
N ASP A 864 4.39 35.22 -11.45
CA ASP A 864 3.24 35.37 -10.53
C ASP A 864 3.23 34.26 -9.47
N ARG A 865 3.56 33.01 -9.84
CA ARG A 865 3.61 31.88 -8.91
C ARG A 865 4.63 32.04 -7.80
N LEU A 866 5.84 32.46 -8.16
CA LEU A 866 6.89 32.72 -7.17
C LEU A 866 6.52 33.90 -6.26
N ASN A 867 5.76 34.88 -6.78
CA ASN A 867 5.23 35.97 -5.98
C ASN A 867 4.07 35.53 -5.06
N THR A 868 3.16 34.67 -5.54
CA THR A 868 2.14 34.01 -4.70
C THR A 868 2.78 33.17 -3.60
N MET A 869 3.90 32.50 -3.89
CA MET A 869 4.67 31.76 -2.88
C MET A 869 5.23 32.69 -1.79
N ILE A 870 5.64 33.93 -2.13
CA ILE A 870 6.04 34.94 -1.14
C ILE A 870 4.86 35.30 -0.22
N GLU A 871 3.65 35.40 -0.76
CA GLU A 871 2.43 35.67 0.03
C GLU A 871 2.09 34.50 0.97
N GLN A 872 2.22 33.25 0.49
CA GLN A 872 2.07 32.05 1.31
C GLN A 872 3.07 32.03 2.47
N LEU A 873 4.34 32.33 2.18
CA LEU A 873 5.42 32.41 3.19
C LEU A 873 5.13 33.46 4.27
N MET A 874 4.63 34.63 3.87
CA MET A 874 4.27 35.71 4.82
C MET A 874 3.07 35.31 5.69
N THR A 875 2.05 34.69 5.09
CA THR A 875 0.88 34.20 5.80
C THR A 875 1.25 33.11 6.82
N PHE A 876 2.14 32.20 6.42
CA PHE A 876 2.69 31.18 7.33
C PHE A 876 3.47 31.82 8.48
N ALA A 877 4.33 32.78 8.18
CA ALA A 877 5.09 33.53 9.17
C ALA A 877 4.20 34.23 10.21
N ASP A 878 3.10 34.86 9.76
CA ASP A 878 2.15 35.56 10.63
C ASP A 878 1.37 34.62 11.55
N THR A 879 1.15 33.38 11.10
CA THR A 879 0.41 32.33 11.84
C THR A 879 1.32 31.37 12.61
N TYR A 880 2.65 31.52 12.49
CA TYR A 880 3.61 30.62 13.11
C TYR A 880 3.66 30.80 14.64
N ASN A 881 3.46 29.70 15.36
CA ASN A 881 3.34 29.71 16.83
C ASN A 881 4.28 28.74 17.55
N ARG A 882 5.15 28.02 16.82
CA ARG A 882 6.04 26.98 17.40
C ARG A 882 7.30 27.56 18.05
N GLY A 883 7.63 28.82 17.78
CA GLY A 883 8.81 29.49 18.31
C GLY A 883 9.05 30.86 17.67
N PRO A 884 10.11 31.57 18.07
CA PRO A 884 10.50 32.82 17.44
C PRO A 884 11.14 32.56 16.07
N LEU A 885 10.66 33.22 15.01
CA LEU A 885 11.29 33.26 13.69
C LEU A 885 11.99 34.61 13.47
N LEU A 886 13.20 34.59 12.93
CA LEU A 886 13.93 35.80 12.54
C LEU A 886 13.66 36.12 11.07
N LEU A 887 12.56 36.83 10.83
CA LEU A 887 12.15 37.17 9.47
C LEU A 887 12.81 38.48 8.98
N PRO A 888 13.48 38.45 7.83
CA PRO A 888 14.08 39.64 7.25
C PRO A 888 13.01 40.52 6.60
N LEU A 889 12.87 41.75 7.12
CA LEU A 889 11.99 42.77 6.53
C LEU A 889 12.52 43.33 5.21
N SER A 890 13.83 43.21 4.96
CA SER A 890 14.52 43.67 3.75
C SER A 890 15.41 42.56 3.17
N CYS A 891 15.47 42.46 1.84
CA CYS A 891 16.21 41.42 1.14
C CYS A 891 17.67 41.84 0.94
N TRP A 892 18.60 41.00 1.38
CA TRP A 892 20.03 41.31 1.41
C TRP A 892 20.90 40.15 0.91
N ILE A 893 20.31 38.97 0.72
CA ILE A 893 20.97 37.79 0.14
C ILE A 893 20.59 37.72 -1.34
N SER A 894 21.51 38.14 -2.22
CA SER A 894 21.35 37.96 -3.66
C SER A 894 21.39 36.46 -4.00
N PRO A 895 20.43 35.93 -4.78
CA PRO A 895 20.54 34.57 -5.31
C PRO A 895 21.78 34.46 -6.23
N PRO A 896 22.42 33.27 -6.30
CA PRO A 896 23.50 33.03 -7.23
C PRO A 896 22.99 33.11 -8.68
N LYS A 897 23.87 33.51 -9.59
CA LYS A 897 23.54 33.51 -11.03
C LYS A 897 23.32 32.08 -11.50
N MET A 898 22.23 31.83 -12.24
CA MET A 898 22.03 30.56 -12.94
C MET A 898 23.19 30.32 -13.90
N LYS A 899 23.70 29.09 -13.95
CA LYS A 899 24.70 28.71 -14.96
C LYS A 899 24.00 28.77 -16.32
N GLN A 900 24.58 29.50 -17.28
CA GLN A 900 24.08 29.47 -18.64
C GLN A 900 24.19 28.03 -19.16
N VAL A 901 23.05 27.44 -19.51
CA VAL A 901 23.01 26.15 -20.21
C VAL A 901 23.47 26.44 -21.63
N SER A 902 24.75 26.17 -21.91
CA SER A 902 25.35 26.25 -23.24
C SER A 902 24.99 25.04 -24.08
#